data_AF-F2R9U8-F1
#
_entry.id   AF-F2R9U8-F1
#
_cell.length_a   1.000
_cell.length_b   1.000
_cell.length_c   1.000
_cell.angle_alpha   90.00
_cell.angle_beta   90.00
_cell.angle_gamma   90.00
#
_symmetry.space_group_name_H-M   'P 1'
#
loop_
_entity.id
_entity.type
_entity.pdbx_description
1 polymer ?
#
loop_
_entity_poly.entity_id
_entity_poly.type
_entity_poly.pdbx_seq_one_letter_code
_entity_poly.pdbx_strand_id
1 'polypeptide(L)'
;MSVFDLPRLYFGGTAVTRLPTGPRGGLVDLAGNTALRGASPGPGQSGRVAPFGVDGPAGEYHEHLAAHGARGEHFSGNGHFLFDARVTGVQRVDGSAVDTADPVVGRAVDLWGHYNPYLGTTVNRARVFDVDPASAWTTTVMGGQFAFGREGRSHDAGYLCVGDVTGFMPPRWHGFTPVCRTLHQFAIEAGEALEWPAGSADSPAVRALRAAAEVREGGGLLVQFTLERRVTEGEPAAPDAPGVWQLRGTVAPWHPDEPRTHPAGRLLVPHGRIGDARGNPCTVRVSPAGVSFNWPFTEGNRPPDAGREPGVVELRTARSDLLVAVLPDGVPDGPSGGGTVVSVPADSPEAVSRAEQEGLVLVRAAHGTGAATVLLRERETVVLTDEACLILEHPDAERGDEHAVEVPVRTFLRGRPAPLDTVVVRQYPNPRALPLDPVASAPEARCGDVEVVRLRAGRTAGEKPVTDGTGTAGASCRLATDGRGRGWFTVSGARAGTARLLLAARPEEVPPTDPAAPGSAEACYDHADALDFWPWAGSAAVRVLPDDWALDAVLQQDVTFELLHREVFAYYEQLFPFMRDEVFSLEDRCKVDTYAKLIWQMCDPANKDRTYYMPPTRDLSLPKARLLLKYLRARSAATAVPPAAVPSPVRSQPRITTRAQLRSALWQAVAVELASSLQYLYAGYSVPTHGTGFEYVRSGVWTPRQLRLACGDGGETLAKGVRDSLFDVAREEMMHFLVVNNILMAMGESFHVPEIDFGTPGRLPLPLDFALEPLHLGSLQRFIAIERPERLAGGTGGGDGPTPFGSPSELYAGIREGLTRVPDLFMVDRGRGGGEHHLFIGGAVNAVHPDYQLEVDDLSSALFAVDFVTEQGEGGVLDIEKDGSDSHHDTFVRLAELLMTERADGPHGEGTPWQPAYPSLRNPTLDPGHPGRAAVSDPHARQVMRLFNRCYFMMLQLIVQHFGESPDASLRRSKLMNAAIDVMTGMMRPLAEQLMPMESGWRGRTAGPSFELEEPPAYIARPDVARRGFAMRFRHLAAMARECEGVPEHVPELMAWYAERFAQEGGR
;
A
#
# COMPACT_ATOMS: atom_id res chain seq x y z
N MET A 1 -20.69 28.57 -2.43
CA MET A 1 -19.81 27.46 -2.82
C MET A 1 -20.51 26.16 -2.45
N SER A 2 -19.97 25.03 -2.87
CA SER A 2 -20.64 23.74 -2.91
C SER A 2 -21.20 23.31 -1.54
N VAL A 3 -22.44 22.83 -1.57
CA VAL A 3 -22.89 21.73 -0.69
C VAL A 3 -23.26 20.62 -1.66
N PHE A 4 -22.17 20.10 -2.23
CA PHE A 4 -22.04 19.14 -3.31
C PHE A 4 -22.93 19.48 -4.51
N ASP A 5 -22.37 20.25 -5.44
CA ASP A 5 -22.99 20.54 -6.73
C ASP A 5 -23.29 19.25 -7.51
N LEU A 6 -24.07 19.36 -8.59
CA LEU A 6 -24.58 18.21 -9.33
C LEU A 6 -23.66 17.82 -10.50
N PRO A 7 -23.65 16.53 -10.91
CA PRO A 7 -24.42 15.42 -10.33
C PRO A 7 -23.77 14.82 -9.07
N ARG A 8 -24.57 14.14 -8.26
CA ARG A 8 -24.14 13.39 -7.07
C ARG A 8 -24.30 11.89 -7.32
N LEU A 9 -23.32 11.08 -6.94
CA LEU A 9 -23.45 9.62 -6.80
C LEU A 9 -23.48 9.30 -5.30
N TYR A 10 -24.52 8.62 -4.83
CA TYR A 10 -24.60 8.14 -3.45
C TYR A 10 -24.14 6.69 -3.38
N PHE A 11 -23.40 6.33 -2.32
CA PHE A 11 -22.92 4.97 -2.11
C PHE A 11 -23.07 4.53 -0.66
N GLY A 12 -23.06 3.21 -0.45
CA GLY A 12 -23.07 2.61 0.87
C GLY A 12 -22.74 1.13 0.88
N GLY A 13 -22.48 0.61 2.07
CA GLY A 13 -22.05 -0.77 2.31
C GLY A 13 -21.42 -0.90 3.69
N THR A 14 -20.29 -1.60 3.76
CA THR A 14 -19.53 -1.78 5.01
C THR A 14 -18.06 -1.45 4.84
N ALA A 15 -17.39 -1.18 5.95
CA ALA A 15 -15.94 -1.08 5.99
C ALA A 15 -15.37 -1.85 7.18
N VAL A 16 -14.14 -2.34 7.04
CA VAL A 16 -13.45 -3.10 8.09
C VAL A 16 -12.09 -2.48 8.39
N THR A 17 -11.89 -2.05 9.63
CA THR A 17 -10.66 -1.45 10.14
C THR A 17 -9.85 -2.47 10.92
N ARG A 18 -8.67 -2.85 10.42
CA ARG A 18 -7.67 -3.65 11.13
C ARG A 18 -6.66 -2.78 11.90
N LEU A 19 -7.11 -1.69 12.51
CA LEU A 19 -6.26 -0.80 13.33
C LEU A 19 -5.68 -1.58 14.53
N PRO A 20 -4.36 -1.52 14.82
CA PRO A 20 -3.79 -1.99 16.07
C PRO A 20 -4.10 -1.01 17.21
N THR A 21 -5.02 -1.39 18.11
CA THR A 21 -5.49 -0.52 19.21
C THR A 21 -4.69 -0.62 20.51
N GLY A 22 -3.73 -1.56 20.62
CA GLY A 22 -2.92 -1.76 21.83
C GLY A 22 -2.28 -0.50 22.41
N PRO A 23 -1.66 0.37 21.59
CA PRO A 23 -1.09 1.65 22.07
C PRO A 23 -2.08 2.57 22.80
N ARG A 24 -3.39 2.46 22.55
CA ARG A 24 -4.43 3.24 23.24
C ARG A 24 -4.58 2.85 24.72
N GLY A 25 -4.01 1.72 25.14
CA GLY A 25 -4.05 1.20 26.51
C GLY A 25 -3.14 1.93 27.52
N GLY A 26 -2.51 3.04 27.16
CA GLY A 26 -1.74 3.89 28.09
C GLY A 26 -0.46 3.27 28.67
N LEU A 27 0.00 2.15 28.10
CA LEU A 27 1.23 1.46 28.46
C LEU A 27 2.34 1.62 27.41
N VAL A 28 2.36 2.77 26.72
CA VAL A 28 3.39 3.16 25.76
C VAL A 28 3.82 4.59 26.04
N ASP A 29 5.12 4.84 26.06
CA ASP A 29 5.68 6.19 26.09
C ASP A 29 6.23 6.57 24.70
N LEU A 30 5.76 7.68 24.15
CA LEU A 30 6.09 8.13 22.80
C LEU A 30 7.33 9.05 22.75
N ALA A 31 7.95 9.39 23.88
CA ALA A 31 9.19 10.17 23.88
C ALA A 31 10.38 9.37 23.36
N GLY A 32 10.44 8.08 23.73
CA GLY A 32 11.46 7.12 23.29
C GLY A 32 10.93 5.96 22.45
N ASN A 33 9.61 5.91 22.16
CA ASN A 33 8.92 4.71 21.69
C ASN A 33 9.20 3.51 22.62
N THR A 34 8.73 3.58 23.88
CA THR A 34 9.00 2.58 24.94
C THR A 34 7.74 1.83 25.38
N ALA A 35 7.78 0.50 25.39
CA ALA A 35 6.74 -0.34 25.99
C ALA A 35 6.82 -0.35 27.54
N LEU A 36 5.68 -0.28 28.23
CA LEU A 36 5.62 -0.08 29.68
C LEU A 36 4.92 -1.25 30.42
N ARG A 37 5.44 -1.58 31.59
CA ARG A 37 4.78 -2.47 32.56
C ARG A 37 4.14 -1.66 33.69
N GLY A 38 2.98 -2.12 34.12
CA GLY A 38 2.16 -1.52 35.17
C GLY A 38 0.67 -1.78 34.92
N ALA A 39 -0.16 -1.23 35.80
CA ALA A 39 -1.58 -1.06 35.51
C ALA A 39 -1.77 0.17 34.60
N SER A 40 -2.68 0.08 33.62
CA SER A 40 -3.06 1.22 32.78
C SER A 40 -3.50 2.40 33.64
N PRO A 41 -3.04 3.63 33.38
CA PRO A 41 -3.53 4.81 34.08
C PRO A 41 -5.01 5.04 33.73
N GLY A 42 -5.89 4.86 34.72
CA GLY A 42 -7.28 5.29 34.61
C GLY A 42 -7.39 6.82 34.59
N PRO A 43 -8.54 7.40 34.17
CA PRO A 43 -8.74 8.86 34.20
C PRO A 43 -8.45 9.42 35.60
N GLY A 44 -7.53 10.40 35.70
CA GLY A 44 -7.08 10.96 36.97
C GLY A 44 -6.28 10.03 37.91
N GLN A 45 -5.73 8.89 37.42
CA GLN A 45 -4.92 7.97 38.22
C GLN A 45 -3.49 7.80 37.67
N SER A 46 -2.50 8.32 38.40
CA SER A 46 -1.08 8.06 38.15
C SER A 46 -0.68 6.64 38.59
N GLY A 47 -0.97 5.65 37.75
CA GLY A 47 -0.45 4.29 37.90
C GLY A 47 1.09 4.30 37.89
N ARG A 48 1.73 3.53 38.77
CA ARG A 48 3.19 3.35 38.73
C ARG A 48 3.58 2.45 37.55
N VAL A 49 3.76 3.09 36.39
CA VAL A 49 4.39 2.48 35.21
C VAL A 49 5.91 2.50 35.32
N ALA A 50 6.56 1.59 34.59
CA ALA A 50 8.00 1.57 34.35
C ALA A 50 8.26 0.99 32.95
N PRO A 51 9.43 1.20 32.33
CA PRO A 51 9.81 0.47 31.14
C PRO A 51 9.69 -1.05 31.33
N PHE A 52 9.13 -1.74 30.34
CA PHE A 52 9.04 -3.20 30.31
C PHE A 52 10.45 -3.81 30.21
N GLY A 53 11.17 -3.45 29.15
CA GLY A 53 12.54 -3.82 28.84
C GLY A 53 12.75 -3.80 27.33
N VAL A 54 13.82 -3.15 26.84
CA VAL A 54 14.06 -3.02 25.39
C VAL A 54 14.43 -4.37 24.79
N ASP A 55 15.21 -5.17 25.51
CA ASP A 55 15.56 -6.56 25.14
C ASP A 55 14.55 -7.59 25.72
N GLY A 56 13.33 -7.15 26.09
CA GLY A 56 12.30 -8.00 26.69
C GLY A 56 11.48 -8.77 25.63
N PRO A 57 11.30 -10.10 25.73
CA PRO A 57 10.60 -10.89 24.71
C PRO A 57 9.18 -10.39 24.46
N ALA A 58 8.83 -10.18 23.19
CA ALA A 58 7.54 -9.60 22.82
C ALA A 58 6.34 -10.41 23.34
N GLY A 59 6.44 -11.74 23.39
CA GLY A 59 5.41 -12.62 23.93
C GLY A 59 5.05 -12.32 25.41
N GLU A 60 6.06 -12.07 26.26
CA GLU A 60 5.83 -11.74 27.68
C GLU A 60 5.11 -10.39 27.82
N TYR A 61 5.42 -9.42 26.95
CA TYR A 61 4.71 -8.14 26.92
C TYR A 61 3.26 -8.30 26.40
N HIS A 62 3.04 -9.15 25.40
CA HIS A 62 1.70 -9.47 24.90
C HIS A 62 0.83 -10.11 26.00
N GLU A 63 1.41 -10.97 26.85
CA GLU A 63 0.76 -11.52 28.04
C GLU A 63 0.51 -10.46 29.12
N HIS A 64 1.48 -9.57 29.38
CA HIS A 64 1.31 -8.44 30.30
C HIS A 64 0.12 -7.55 29.89
N LEU A 65 0.00 -7.19 28.61
CA LEU A 65 -1.13 -6.43 28.08
C LEU A 65 -2.47 -7.16 28.24
N ALA A 66 -2.50 -8.49 28.13
CA ALA A 66 -3.72 -9.27 28.36
C ALA A 66 -4.15 -9.23 29.84
N ALA A 67 -3.20 -9.46 30.75
CA ALA A 67 -3.45 -9.48 32.19
C ALA A 67 -3.96 -8.13 32.75
N HIS A 68 -3.66 -7.02 32.07
CA HIS A 68 -4.06 -5.66 32.48
C HIS A 68 -5.15 -5.05 31.59
N GLY A 69 -5.74 -5.81 30.65
CA GLY A 69 -6.80 -5.35 29.74
C GLY A 69 -6.36 -4.31 28.70
N ALA A 70 -5.06 -4.09 28.53
CA ALA A 70 -4.47 -3.00 27.75
C ALA A 70 -4.25 -3.32 26.26
N ARG A 71 -4.77 -4.45 25.76
CA ARG A 71 -4.72 -4.82 24.33
C ARG A 71 -5.65 -3.99 23.42
N GLY A 72 -6.67 -3.33 23.99
CA GLY A 72 -7.73 -2.67 23.23
C GLY A 72 -8.68 -3.67 22.54
N GLU A 73 -9.41 -3.22 21.53
CA GLU A 73 -10.35 -4.07 20.76
C GLU A 73 -9.64 -5.07 19.83
N HIS A 74 -8.54 -4.64 19.20
CA HIS A 74 -7.84 -5.36 18.14
C HIS A 74 -6.32 -5.09 18.24
N PHE A 75 -5.57 -6.00 18.84
CA PHE A 75 -4.14 -5.93 19.05
C PHE A 75 -3.33 -6.50 17.87
N SER A 76 -3.81 -7.56 17.22
CA SER A 76 -3.21 -8.11 15.98
C SER A 76 -3.54 -7.32 14.70
N GLY A 77 -3.99 -6.07 14.86
CA GLY A 77 -4.29 -5.18 13.75
C GLY A 77 -3.09 -4.86 12.86
N ASN A 78 -3.13 -5.34 11.62
CA ASN A 78 -2.12 -5.06 10.59
C ASN A 78 -2.29 -3.69 9.89
N GLY A 79 -3.18 -2.82 10.36
CA GLY A 79 -3.41 -1.48 9.84
C GLY A 79 -4.14 -1.41 8.49
N HIS A 80 -4.66 -2.52 7.94
CA HIS A 80 -5.47 -2.47 6.72
C HIS A 80 -6.86 -1.88 6.96
N PHE A 81 -7.34 -1.10 6.00
CA PHE A 81 -8.73 -0.67 5.84
C PHE A 81 -9.30 -1.39 4.61
N LEU A 82 -10.47 -2.00 4.78
CA LEU A 82 -11.24 -2.65 3.70
C LEU A 82 -12.50 -1.83 3.45
N PHE A 83 -12.85 -1.66 2.18
CA PHE A 83 -13.97 -0.86 1.70
C PHE A 83 -14.82 -1.78 0.82
N ASP A 84 -16.06 -2.09 1.23
CA ASP A 84 -17.01 -2.89 0.45
C ASP A 84 -18.30 -2.08 0.31
N ALA A 85 -18.41 -1.35 -0.80
CA ALA A 85 -19.48 -0.40 -1.03
C ALA A 85 -19.98 -0.47 -2.47
N ARG A 86 -21.24 -0.06 -2.66
CA ARG A 86 -21.88 0.03 -3.97
C ARG A 86 -22.59 1.36 -4.14
N VAL A 87 -22.68 1.85 -5.37
CA VAL A 87 -23.49 3.03 -5.70
C VAL A 87 -24.96 2.68 -5.47
N THR A 88 -25.63 3.39 -4.58
CA THR A 88 -27.01 3.15 -4.15
C THR A 88 -28.04 3.99 -4.90
N GLY A 89 -27.59 5.04 -5.60
CA GLY A 89 -28.43 5.90 -6.43
C GLY A 89 -27.69 7.16 -6.89
N VAL A 90 -28.26 7.89 -7.84
CA VAL A 90 -27.67 9.10 -8.43
C VAL A 90 -28.64 10.28 -8.36
N GLN A 91 -28.13 11.51 -8.41
CA GLN A 91 -28.96 12.71 -8.48
C GLN A 91 -28.36 13.67 -9.51
N ARG A 92 -29.14 13.99 -10.55
CA ARG A 92 -28.70 14.81 -11.70
C ARG A 92 -29.41 16.18 -11.78
N VAL A 93 -30.45 16.39 -10.98
CA VAL A 93 -31.27 17.61 -10.95
C VAL A 93 -31.56 17.98 -9.49
N ASP A 94 -31.44 19.25 -9.11
CA ASP A 94 -31.65 19.66 -7.71
C ASP A 94 -33.15 19.55 -7.37
N GLY A 95 -33.44 19.00 -6.19
CA GLY A 95 -34.82 18.71 -5.76
C GLY A 95 -35.48 17.49 -6.43
N SER A 96 -34.82 16.79 -7.36
CA SER A 96 -35.34 15.49 -7.84
C SER A 96 -35.19 14.41 -6.77
N ALA A 97 -36.05 13.39 -6.84
CA ALA A 97 -35.78 12.11 -6.18
C ALA A 97 -34.43 11.53 -6.65
N VAL A 98 -33.86 10.65 -5.83
CA VAL A 98 -32.67 9.87 -6.20
C VAL A 98 -33.08 8.85 -7.26
N ASP A 99 -32.35 8.86 -8.37
CA ASP A 99 -32.51 7.97 -9.50
C ASP A 99 -31.75 6.67 -9.22
N THR A 100 -32.47 5.55 -9.19
CA THR A 100 -31.93 4.21 -8.93
C THR A 100 -31.88 3.33 -10.18
N ALA A 101 -32.11 3.92 -11.37
CA ALA A 101 -32.18 3.21 -12.65
C ALA A 101 -31.02 3.55 -13.61
N ASP A 102 -30.11 4.44 -13.22
CA ASP A 102 -28.89 4.73 -13.97
C ASP A 102 -27.92 3.52 -13.93
N PRO A 103 -27.28 3.11 -15.05
CA PRO A 103 -26.43 1.90 -15.12
C PRO A 103 -25.27 1.80 -14.11
N VAL A 104 -24.87 2.90 -13.46
CA VAL A 104 -23.85 2.86 -12.39
C VAL A 104 -24.39 2.31 -11.05
N VAL A 105 -25.72 2.26 -10.85
CA VAL A 105 -26.32 1.83 -9.58
C VAL A 105 -26.17 0.31 -9.38
N GLY A 106 -25.81 -0.10 -8.17
CA GLY A 106 -25.48 -1.48 -7.80
C GLY A 106 -24.01 -1.87 -8.06
N ARG A 107 -23.27 -1.07 -8.83
CA ARG A 107 -21.84 -1.29 -9.13
C ARG A 107 -20.94 -0.89 -7.97
N ALA A 108 -19.73 -1.45 -7.95
CA ALA A 108 -18.77 -1.31 -6.86
C ALA A 108 -18.24 0.13 -6.70
N VAL A 109 -17.85 0.46 -5.47
CA VAL A 109 -17.03 1.62 -5.12
C VAL A 109 -15.89 1.08 -4.24
N ASP A 110 -14.65 1.21 -4.72
CA ASP A 110 -13.47 0.58 -4.17
C ASP A 110 -12.43 1.64 -3.75
N LEU A 111 -11.69 1.38 -2.67
CA LEU A 111 -10.58 2.22 -2.20
C LEU A 111 -9.31 1.39 -2.02
N TRP A 112 -8.42 1.50 -2.99
CA TRP A 112 -7.12 0.85 -3.00
C TRP A 112 -6.07 1.76 -2.32
N GLY A 113 -4.93 1.17 -1.95
CA GLY A 113 -3.77 1.97 -1.56
C GLY A 113 -2.84 2.19 -2.74
N HIS A 114 -1.62 2.61 -2.44
CA HIS A 114 -0.61 2.98 -3.42
C HIS A 114 0.00 1.77 -4.15
N TYR A 115 0.19 1.92 -5.45
CA TYR A 115 1.07 1.07 -6.25
C TYR A 115 2.48 1.07 -5.66
N ASN A 116 3.07 -0.12 -5.52
CA ASN A 116 4.44 -0.31 -5.08
C ASN A 116 5.29 -0.76 -6.28
N PRO A 117 6.24 0.07 -6.78
CA PRO A 117 7.02 -0.24 -7.97
C PRO A 117 7.98 -1.45 -7.86
N TYR A 118 8.25 -1.94 -6.65
CA TYR A 118 9.09 -3.14 -6.45
C TYR A 118 8.26 -4.43 -6.44
N LEU A 119 7.08 -4.39 -5.83
CA LEU A 119 6.13 -5.50 -5.86
C LEU A 119 5.32 -5.54 -7.16
N GLY A 120 5.33 -4.45 -7.94
CA GLY A 120 4.64 -4.33 -9.22
C GLY A 120 3.11 -4.32 -9.09
N THR A 121 2.55 -3.70 -8.03
CA THR A 121 1.11 -3.84 -7.69
C THR A 121 0.59 -2.89 -6.58
N THR A 122 -0.73 -2.68 -6.51
CA THR A 122 -1.50 -1.99 -5.43
C THR A 122 -1.88 -2.88 -4.23
N VAL A 123 -1.31 -4.09 -4.08
CA VAL A 123 -1.51 -5.03 -2.94
C VAL A 123 -1.64 -4.39 -1.55
N ASN A 124 -0.97 -3.26 -1.36
CA ASN A 124 -1.09 -2.43 -0.18
C ASN A 124 -2.48 -1.80 -0.16
N ARG A 125 -3.44 -2.50 0.45
CA ARG A 125 -4.78 -1.97 0.74
C ARG A 125 -4.68 -0.59 1.41
N ALA A 126 -5.77 0.19 1.32
CA ALA A 126 -5.91 1.40 2.12
C ALA A 126 -5.55 1.13 3.59
N ARG A 127 -5.00 2.14 4.29
CA ARG A 127 -4.53 2.01 5.67
C ARG A 127 -5.41 2.77 6.63
N VAL A 128 -5.42 2.30 7.87
CA VAL A 128 -5.98 2.99 9.04
C VAL A 128 -4.95 2.96 10.17
N PHE A 129 -4.63 4.13 10.72
CA PHE A 129 -3.62 4.32 11.77
C PHE A 129 -3.97 5.53 12.64
N ASP A 130 -3.47 5.57 13.87
CA ASP A 130 -3.58 6.74 14.74
C ASP A 130 -2.35 7.65 14.58
N VAL A 131 -2.56 8.94 14.39
CA VAL A 131 -1.46 9.95 14.46
C VAL A 131 -1.00 10.13 15.91
N ASP A 132 -1.93 10.04 16.86
CA ASP A 132 -1.68 9.99 18.29
C ASP A 132 -2.13 8.63 18.84
N PRO A 133 -1.24 7.61 18.91
CA PRO A 133 -1.59 6.26 19.34
C PRO A 133 -2.22 6.16 20.74
N ALA A 134 -2.08 7.20 21.57
CA ALA A 134 -2.73 7.30 22.88
C ALA A 134 -4.14 7.94 22.83
N SER A 135 -4.73 8.14 21.64
CA SER A 135 -5.97 8.91 21.45
C SER A 135 -6.82 8.44 20.27
N ALA A 136 -8.07 8.03 20.55
CA ALA A 136 -9.02 7.56 19.53
C ALA A 136 -9.46 8.64 18.51
N TRP A 137 -9.26 9.91 18.84
CA TRP A 137 -9.58 11.08 18.00
C TRP A 137 -8.74 11.21 16.73
N THR A 138 -7.70 10.40 16.57
CA THR A 138 -6.74 10.53 15.47
C THR A 138 -6.78 9.37 14.48
N THR A 139 -7.87 8.58 14.51
CA THR A 139 -8.13 7.43 13.62
C THR A 139 -8.14 7.90 12.16
N THR A 140 -7.01 7.82 11.48
CA THR A 140 -6.74 8.42 10.17
C THR A 140 -6.78 7.35 9.09
N VAL A 141 -7.51 7.61 8.01
CA VAL A 141 -7.59 6.73 6.83
C VAL A 141 -6.64 7.23 5.75
N MET A 142 -6.15 6.33 4.90
CA MET A 142 -5.24 6.64 3.81
C MET A 142 -5.44 5.69 2.63
N GLY A 143 -5.83 6.24 1.48
CA GLY A 143 -5.86 5.52 0.21
C GLY A 143 -4.57 5.67 -0.58
N GLY A 144 -4.65 5.30 -1.84
CA GLY A 144 -3.69 5.66 -2.89
C GLY A 144 -4.38 5.74 -4.25
N GLN A 145 -5.47 4.99 -4.45
CA GLN A 145 -6.34 5.11 -5.61
C GLN A 145 -7.80 4.82 -5.21
N PHE A 146 -8.75 5.57 -5.76
CA PHE A 146 -10.19 5.41 -5.58
C PHE A 146 -10.85 5.14 -6.93
N ALA A 147 -11.77 4.18 -6.97
CA ALA A 147 -12.40 3.75 -8.21
C ALA A 147 -13.88 3.38 -8.01
N PHE A 148 -14.69 3.53 -9.05
CA PHE A 148 -16.10 3.09 -8.99
C PHE A 148 -16.65 2.63 -10.34
N GLY A 149 -17.79 1.93 -10.29
CA GLY A 149 -18.55 1.55 -11.48
C GLY A 149 -18.13 0.21 -12.11
N ARG A 150 -17.28 -0.57 -11.44
CA ARG A 150 -16.96 -1.96 -11.79
C ARG A 150 -18.12 -2.91 -11.45
N GLU A 151 -18.33 -3.94 -12.27
CA GLU A 151 -19.37 -4.96 -12.08
C GLU A 151 -18.78 -6.37 -12.17
N GLY A 152 -18.48 -6.98 -11.02
CA GLY A 152 -17.70 -8.23 -10.99
C GLY A 152 -16.20 -7.95 -11.04
N ARG A 153 -15.47 -8.64 -11.91
CA ARG A 153 -14.02 -8.42 -12.13
C ARG A 153 -13.84 -7.31 -13.16
N SER A 154 -12.82 -6.46 -13.03
CA SER A 154 -12.62 -5.34 -13.96
C SER A 154 -12.32 -5.74 -15.40
N HIS A 155 -11.82 -6.96 -15.65
CA HIS A 155 -11.67 -7.50 -17.01
C HIS A 155 -12.98 -8.02 -17.62
N ASP A 156 -14.04 -8.25 -16.82
CA ASP A 156 -15.38 -8.56 -17.34
C ASP A 156 -16.19 -7.28 -17.59
N ALA A 157 -16.21 -6.38 -16.61
CA ALA A 157 -16.86 -5.07 -16.71
C ALA A 157 -16.12 -4.06 -15.81
N GLY A 158 -15.21 -3.33 -16.46
CA GLY A 158 -14.27 -2.39 -15.82
C GLY A 158 -14.90 -1.19 -15.11
N TYR A 159 -14.05 -0.44 -14.43
CA TYR A 159 -14.41 0.79 -13.73
C TYR A 159 -14.93 1.86 -14.72
N LEU A 160 -15.82 2.73 -14.22
CA LEU A 160 -16.31 3.90 -14.93
C LEU A 160 -15.54 5.17 -14.57
N CYS A 161 -14.72 5.10 -13.53
CA CYS A 161 -13.82 6.15 -13.05
C CYS A 161 -12.74 5.51 -12.17
N VAL A 162 -11.49 5.93 -12.33
CA VAL A 162 -10.35 5.60 -11.48
C VAL A 162 -9.56 6.87 -11.23
N GLY A 163 -9.04 7.09 -10.02
CA GLY A 163 -8.20 8.27 -9.77
C GLY A 163 -7.37 8.18 -8.50
N ASP A 164 -6.21 8.82 -8.53
CA ASP A 164 -5.18 8.72 -7.50
C ASP A 164 -5.47 9.63 -6.30
N VAL A 165 -5.08 9.17 -5.11
CA VAL A 165 -5.48 9.77 -3.84
C VAL A 165 -4.25 10.12 -3.00
N THR A 166 -4.02 11.42 -2.82
CA THR A 166 -2.82 11.96 -2.16
C THR A 166 -3.06 12.41 -0.72
N GLY A 167 -2.04 12.22 0.12
CA GLY A 167 -2.04 12.61 1.53
C GLY A 167 -2.95 11.76 2.43
N PHE A 168 -3.27 12.29 3.61
CA PHE A 168 -4.10 11.61 4.60
C PHE A 168 -5.58 12.03 4.52
N MET A 169 -6.47 11.16 5.03
CA MET A 169 -7.90 11.41 5.22
C MET A 169 -8.19 11.60 6.73
N PRO A 170 -7.84 12.75 7.33
CA PRO A 170 -8.08 13.04 8.74
C PRO A 170 -9.57 12.84 9.10
N PRO A 171 -9.90 12.26 10.27
CA PRO A 171 -11.27 12.24 10.75
C PRO A 171 -11.65 13.68 11.15
N ARG A 172 -12.81 14.16 10.67
CA ARG A 172 -13.27 15.53 10.92
C ARG A 172 -14.29 15.60 12.03
N TRP A 173 -15.52 15.25 11.69
CA TRP A 173 -16.62 15.22 12.63
C TRP A 173 -16.64 13.87 13.35
N HIS A 174 -16.84 13.92 14.66
CA HIS A 174 -16.70 12.77 15.55
C HIS A 174 -17.97 12.52 16.36
N GLY A 175 -18.08 11.31 16.89
CA GLY A 175 -18.93 10.97 18.03
C GLY A 175 -18.49 9.64 18.60
N PHE A 176 -18.54 9.47 19.92
CA PHE A 176 -18.06 8.26 20.59
C PHE A 176 -19.21 7.43 21.19
N THR A 177 -20.24 8.08 21.71
CA THR A 177 -21.38 7.43 22.38
C THR A 177 -22.71 8.12 22.03
N PRO A 178 -23.84 7.36 21.98
CA PRO A 178 -23.94 5.90 21.99
C PRO A 178 -23.55 5.27 20.62
N VAL A 179 -23.26 6.09 19.62
CA VAL A 179 -22.76 5.68 18.31
C VAL A 179 -21.33 6.19 18.15
N CYS A 180 -20.40 5.28 17.92
CA CYS A 180 -19.06 5.62 17.51
C CYS A 180 -19.08 5.93 16.01
N ARG A 181 -18.59 7.12 15.62
CA ARG A 181 -18.69 7.61 14.25
C ARG A 181 -17.57 8.59 13.89
N THR A 182 -17.14 8.52 12.64
CA THR A 182 -16.21 9.48 12.03
C THR A 182 -16.70 9.92 10.66
N LEU A 183 -16.36 11.16 10.29
CA LEU A 183 -16.49 11.68 8.94
C LEU A 183 -15.11 11.83 8.30
N HIS A 184 -14.93 11.25 7.12
CA HIS A 184 -13.74 11.41 6.29
C HIS A 184 -14.11 12.06 4.95
N GLN A 185 -13.18 12.82 4.39
CA GLN A 185 -13.34 13.43 3.08
C GLN A 185 -11.98 13.59 2.41
N PHE A 186 -11.93 13.44 1.10
CA PHE A 186 -10.81 13.79 0.25
C PHE A 186 -11.31 14.31 -1.11
N ALA A 187 -10.39 14.83 -1.91
CA ALA A 187 -10.62 15.17 -3.32
C ALA A 187 -9.55 14.51 -4.20
N ILE A 188 -9.89 14.32 -5.47
CA ILE A 188 -9.04 13.85 -6.57
C ILE A 188 -9.04 14.95 -7.62
N GLU A 189 -7.87 15.45 -7.99
CA GLU A 189 -7.74 16.54 -8.98
C GLU A 189 -7.88 15.99 -10.41
N ALA A 190 -8.53 16.73 -11.30
CA ALA A 190 -8.71 16.35 -12.70
C ALA A 190 -7.41 16.57 -13.50
N GLY A 191 -7.07 15.60 -14.35
CA GLY A 191 -5.83 15.56 -15.12
C GLY A 191 -5.30 14.13 -15.19
N GLU A 192 -3.98 13.97 -15.20
CA GLU A 192 -3.28 12.68 -15.17
C GLU A 192 -3.68 11.80 -13.97
N ALA A 193 -4.15 12.40 -12.86
CA ALA A 193 -4.59 11.70 -11.67
C ALA A 193 -6.07 11.22 -11.69
N LEU A 194 -6.82 11.39 -12.79
CA LEU A 194 -8.25 11.05 -12.86
C LEU A 194 -8.67 10.53 -14.24
N GLU A 195 -8.75 9.21 -14.37
CA GLU A 195 -9.14 8.49 -15.56
C GLU A 195 -10.63 8.15 -15.63
N TRP A 196 -11.14 8.11 -16.87
CA TRP A 196 -12.52 7.76 -17.20
C TRP A 196 -12.53 6.72 -18.33
N PRO A 197 -12.39 5.41 -18.01
CA PRO A 197 -12.30 4.34 -19.01
C PRO A 197 -13.51 4.29 -19.96
N ALA A 198 -13.39 3.59 -21.09
CA ALA A 198 -14.35 3.67 -22.20
C ALA A 198 -15.84 3.46 -21.81
N GLY A 199 -16.13 2.54 -20.88
CA GLY A 199 -17.48 2.29 -20.37
C GLY A 199 -18.12 3.46 -19.62
N SER A 200 -17.33 4.45 -19.17
CA SER A 200 -17.81 5.68 -18.49
C SER A 200 -18.88 6.44 -19.27
N ALA A 201 -18.92 6.27 -20.60
CA ALA A 201 -19.94 6.85 -21.47
C ALA A 201 -21.35 6.29 -21.21
N ASP A 202 -21.49 5.03 -20.78
CA ASP A 202 -22.79 4.34 -20.75
C ASP A 202 -23.72 4.80 -19.63
N SER A 203 -23.17 5.37 -18.56
CA SER A 203 -23.96 6.01 -17.50
C SER A 203 -24.17 7.52 -17.78
N PRO A 204 -25.41 8.00 -17.90
CA PRO A 204 -25.72 9.43 -17.99
C PRO A 204 -25.22 10.23 -16.78
N ALA A 205 -25.25 9.66 -15.56
CA ALA A 205 -24.73 10.30 -14.36
C ALA A 205 -23.20 10.42 -14.37
N VAL A 206 -22.47 9.36 -14.72
CA VAL A 206 -21.00 9.38 -14.83
C VAL A 206 -20.55 10.36 -15.90
N ARG A 207 -21.17 10.34 -17.08
CA ARG A 207 -20.86 11.27 -18.17
C ARG A 207 -21.06 12.74 -17.76
N ALA A 208 -22.10 13.03 -16.98
CA ALA A 208 -22.34 14.36 -16.42
C ALA A 208 -21.37 14.72 -15.28
N LEU A 209 -20.92 13.74 -14.48
CA LEU A 209 -19.96 13.92 -13.39
C LEU A 209 -18.58 14.27 -13.95
N ARG A 210 -18.12 13.52 -14.95
CA ARG A 210 -16.90 13.80 -15.72
C ARG A 210 -16.88 15.24 -16.22
N ALA A 211 -17.92 15.63 -16.97
CA ALA A 211 -18.03 16.98 -17.52
C ALA A 211 -18.03 18.06 -16.42
N ALA A 212 -18.65 17.80 -15.26
CA ALA A 212 -18.67 18.75 -14.14
C ALA A 212 -17.33 18.86 -13.40
N ALA A 213 -16.53 17.78 -13.35
CA ALA A 213 -15.17 17.78 -12.79
C ALA A 213 -14.17 18.50 -13.72
N GLU A 214 -14.23 18.22 -15.03
CA GLU A 214 -13.34 18.80 -16.06
C GLU A 214 -13.65 20.28 -16.37
N VAL A 215 -14.80 20.83 -15.92
CA VAL A 215 -15.27 22.19 -16.26
C VAL A 215 -14.47 23.33 -15.62
N ARG A 216 -13.62 23.06 -14.63
CA ARG A 216 -12.76 24.08 -14.00
C ARG A 216 -11.29 23.64 -13.99
N GLU A 217 -10.40 24.60 -14.23
CA GLU A 217 -8.96 24.43 -14.03
C GLU A 217 -8.68 24.12 -12.55
N GLY A 218 -8.01 23.00 -12.27
CA GLY A 218 -7.85 22.44 -10.92
C GLY A 218 -9.13 21.86 -10.30
N GLY A 219 -10.23 21.72 -11.06
CA GLY A 219 -11.43 20.99 -10.64
C GLY A 219 -11.16 19.50 -10.43
N GLY A 220 -12.17 18.75 -10.01
CA GLY A 220 -11.99 17.32 -9.74
C GLY A 220 -13.21 16.64 -9.16
N LEU A 221 -12.98 15.53 -8.45
CA LEU A 221 -14.01 14.82 -7.68
C LEU A 221 -13.78 15.01 -6.18
N LEU A 222 -14.88 15.17 -5.45
CA LEU A 222 -14.92 15.06 -3.99
C LEU A 222 -15.50 13.69 -3.61
N VAL A 223 -14.89 13.05 -2.63
CA VAL A 223 -15.43 11.85 -1.97
C VAL A 223 -15.60 12.16 -0.48
N GLN A 224 -16.84 12.13 0.00
CA GLN A 224 -17.17 12.23 1.42
C GLN A 224 -17.78 10.90 1.90
N PHE A 225 -17.32 10.36 3.02
CA PHE A 225 -17.91 9.16 3.61
C PHE A 225 -17.91 9.18 5.15
N THR A 226 -18.90 8.51 5.74
CA THR A 226 -18.98 8.23 7.17
C THR A 226 -18.71 6.78 7.48
N LEU A 227 -18.15 6.55 8.67
CA LEU A 227 -18.13 5.27 9.34
C LEU A 227 -19.03 5.39 10.57
N GLU A 228 -20.03 4.52 10.73
CA GLU A 228 -20.92 4.50 11.90
C GLU A 228 -21.00 3.09 12.50
N ARG A 229 -20.81 2.97 13.83
CA ARG A 229 -20.91 1.73 14.61
C ARG A 229 -21.61 2.02 15.95
N ARG A 230 -22.79 1.45 16.16
CA ARG A 230 -23.46 1.52 17.48
C ARG A 230 -22.66 0.75 18.52
N VAL A 231 -22.52 1.32 19.71
CA VAL A 231 -21.92 0.65 20.87
C VAL A 231 -23.05 -0.06 21.63
N THR A 232 -23.00 -1.41 21.69
CA THR A 232 -23.93 -2.19 22.52
C THR A 232 -23.32 -2.36 23.92
N GLU A 233 -23.92 -1.75 24.93
CA GLU A 233 -23.49 -1.97 26.31
C GLU A 233 -23.81 -3.41 26.75
N GLY A 234 -22.81 -4.13 27.28
CA GLY A 234 -22.97 -5.45 27.90
C GLY A 234 -22.66 -6.66 27.01
N GLU A 235 -22.54 -6.50 25.69
CA GLU A 235 -21.98 -7.54 24.82
C GLU A 235 -20.45 -7.37 24.74
N PRO A 236 -19.64 -8.32 25.25
CA PRO A 236 -18.21 -8.28 25.04
C PRO A 236 -17.90 -8.52 23.56
N ALA A 237 -17.27 -7.54 22.91
CA ALA A 237 -16.69 -7.76 21.59
C ALA A 237 -15.76 -8.98 21.63
N ALA A 238 -15.76 -9.78 20.56
CA ALA A 238 -14.85 -10.92 20.46
C ALA A 238 -13.40 -10.42 20.65
N PRO A 239 -12.60 -11.05 21.52
CA PRO A 239 -11.28 -10.54 21.85
C PRO A 239 -10.38 -10.57 20.61
N ASP A 240 -9.72 -9.45 20.33
CA ASP A 240 -8.85 -9.28 19.17
C ASP A 240 -9.60 -9.40 17.82
N ALA A 241 -10.70 -8.66 17.67
CA ALA A 241 -11.55 -8.67 16.47
C ALA A 241 -11.51 -7.33 15.69
N PRO A 242 -11.49 -7.36 14.34
CA PRO A 242 -11.42 -6.14 13.53
C PRO A 242 -12.72 -5.33 13.63
N GLY A 243 -12.59 -4.00 13.67
CA GLY A 243 -13.75 -3.10 13.73
C GLY A 243 -14.54 -3.11 12.43
N VAL A 244 -15.85 -3.42 12.51
CA VAL A 244 -16.79 -3.40 11.37
C VAL A 244 -17.71 -2.19 11.49
N TRP A 245 -17.89 -1.48 10.38
CA TRP A 245 -18.60 -0.20 10.31
C TRP A 245 -19.67 -0.23 9.22
N GLN A 246 -20.81 0.43 9.47
CA GLN A 246 -21.69 0.87 8.39
C GLN A 246 -20.99 2.01 7.66
N LEU A 247 -20.94 1.94 6.32
CA LEU A 247 -20.33 2.96 5.48
C LEU A 247 -21.36 3.56 4.54
N ARG A 248 -21.36 4.89 4.44
CA ARG A 248 -22.21 5.70 3.54
C ARG A 248 -21.41 6.87 3.00
N GLY A 249 -21.71 7.32 1.78
CA GLY A 249 -20.99 8.47 1.22
C GLY A 249 -21.59 9.04 -0.07
N THR A 250 -20.94 10.10 -0.54
CA THR A 250 -21.29 10.85 -1.76
C THR A 250 -20.03 11.12 -2.57
N VAL A 251 -20.10 10.89 -3.88
CA VAL A 251 -19.16 11.42 -4.89
C VAL A 251 -19.83 12.58 -5.62
N ALA A 252 -19.12 13.69 -5.80
CA ALA A 252 -19.63 14.90 -6.47
C ALA A 252 -18.46 15.72 -7.07
N PRO A 253 -18.71 16.76 -7.88
CA PRO A 253 -17.66 17.67 -8.35
C PRO A 253 -16.99 18.44 -7.21
N TRP A 254 -15.67 18.61 -7.29
CA TRP A 254 -14.84 19.41 -6.39
C TRP A 254 -14.27 20.65 -7.09
N HIS A 255 -14.00 21.70 -6.31
CA HIS A 255 -13.48 22.98 -6.78
C HIS A 255 -12.31 23.48 -5.90
N PRO A 256 -11.22 24.05 -6.44
CA PRO A 256 -10.04 24.48 -5.66
C PRO A 256 -10.30 25.39 -4.45
N ASP A 257 -11.32 26.26 -4.53
CA ASP A 257 -11.64 27.18 -3.43
C ASP A 257 -12.38 26.51 -2.26
N GLU A 258 -12.73 25.23 -2.37
CA GLU A 258 -13.32 24.40 -1.31
C GLU A 258 -12.26 23.54 -0.60
N PRO A 259 -12.45 23.18 0.69
CA PRO A 259 -11.53 22.28 1.39
C PRO A 259 -11.47 20.90 0.72
N ARG A 260 -10.28 20.32 0.63
CA ARG A 260 -10.07 18.94 0.17
C ARG A 260 -10.69 17.95 1.16
N THR A 261 -10.54 18.24 2.46
CA THR A 261 -10.75 17.29 3.56
C THR A 261 -11.83 17.70 4.56
N HIS A 262 -12.61 18.75 4.30
CA HIS A 262 -13.71 19.22 5.16
C HIS A 262 -14.99 19.50 4.35
N PRO A 263 -16.19 19.28 4.93
CA PRO A 263 -17.45 19.65 4.31
C PRO A 263 -17.50 21.14 3.94
N ALA A 264 -17.73 21.43 2.67
CA ALA A 264 -17.92 22.79 2.16
C ALA A 264 -19.32 23.33 2.53
N GLY A 265 -19.48 24.66 2.54
CA GLY A 265 -20.74 25.35 2.85
C GLY A 265 -20.74 26.07 4.20
N ARG A 266 -21.93 26.38 4.71
CA ARG A 266 -22.15 27.06 6.00
C ARG A 266 -22.25 26.03 7.11
N LEU A 267 -21.32 26.05 8.07
CA LEU A 267 -21.24 25.09 9.17
C LEU A 267 -22.26 25.43 10.26
N LEU A 268 -23.28 24.58 10.43
CA LEU A 268 -24.24 24.63 11.54
C LEU A 268 -23.87 23.55 12.58
N VAL A 269 -23.74 23.95 13.83
CA VAL A 269 -23.33 23.10 14.97
C VAL A 269 -24.40 23.10 16.07
N PRO A 270 -24.44 22.08 16.95
CA PRO A 270 -25.39 22.02 18.07
C PRO A 270 -25.39 23.29 18.94
N HIS A 271 -26.57 23.74 19.37
CA HIS A 271 -26.71 24.96 20.16
C HIS A 271 -27.15 24.68 21.61
N GLY A 272 -26.19 24.30 22.45
CA GLY A 272 -26.41 23.93 23.85
C GLY A 272 -26.88 22.48 24.00
N ARG A 273 -27.07 22.02 25.25
CA ARG A 273 -27.53 20.66 25.56
C ARG A 273 -29.07 20.60 25.61
N ILE A 274 -29.67 19.76 24.77
CA ILE A 274 -31.11 19.48 24.76
C ILE A 274 -31.34 18.14 25.48
N GLY A 275 -31.29 18.17 26.81
CA GLY A 275 -31.19 16.95 27.62
C GLY A 275 -29.87 16.21 27.35
N ASP A 276 -29.93 14.88 27.33
CA ASP A 276 -28.75 14.01 27.13
C ASP A 276 -28.45 13.67 25.65
N ALA A 277 -29.27 14.14 24.70
CA ALA A 277 -29.11 13.83 23.28
C ALA A 277 -28.17 14.79 22.55
N ARG A 278 -27.21 14.23 21.80
CA ARG A 278 -26.19 14.94 21.02
C ARG A 278 -26.66 15.12 19.57
N GLY A 279 -27.11 16.31 19.22
CA GLY A 279 -27.45 16.67 17.84
C GLY A 279 -26.25 16.60 16.88
N ASN A 280 -26.51 16.41 15.59
CA ASN A 280 -25.45 16.30 14.58
C ASN A 280 -25.22 17.65 13.87
N PRO A 281 -23.98 18.00 13.48
CA PRO A 281 -23.72 19.16 12.63
C PRO A 281 -24.25 18.94 11.21
N CYS A 282 -24.44 20.02 10.47
CA CYS A 282 -24.71 19.97 9.03
C CYS A 282 -24.02 21.12 8.28
N THR A 283 -23.94 21.00 6.96
CA THR A 283 -23.42 22.06 6.08
C THR A 283 -24.48 22.54 5.10
N VAL A 284 -24.64 23.86 4.96
CA VAL A 284 -25.76 24.47 4.23
C VAL A 284 -25.31 25.42 3.12
N ARG A 285 -25.88 25.27 1.91
CA ARG A 285 -25.74 26.20 0.78
C ARG A 285 -27.07 26.90 0.57
N VAL A 286 -27.16 28.18 0.92
CA VAL A 286 -28.31 29.04 0.56
C VAL A 286 -28.02 29.70 -0.79
N SER A 287 -28.97 29.65 -1.72
CA SER A 287 -28.86 30.26 -3.05
C SER A 287 -30.23 30.69 -3.60
N PRO A 288 -30.29 31.56 -4.63
CA PRO A 288 -31.54 31.87 -5.32
C PRO A 288 -32.20 30.67 -6.02
N ALA A 289 -31.47 29.59 -6.28
CA ALA A 289 -31.98 28.36 -6.88
C ALA A 289 -32.58 27.38 -5.84
N GLY A 290 -32.37 27.63 -4.54
CA GLY A 290 -32.78 26.75 -3.45
C GLY A 290 -31.75 26.65 -2.33
N VAL A 291 -32.08 25.86 -1.32
CA VAL A 291 -31.22 25.58 -0.15
C VAL A 291 -30.85 24.10 -0.14
N SER A 292 -29.56 23.79 -0.08
CA SER A 292 -29.03 22.44 0.03
C SER A 292 -28.40 22.19 1.41
N PHE A 293 -28.69 21.03 1.99
CA PHE A 293 -28.22 20.57 3.30
C PHE A 293 -27.45 19.26 3.12
N ASN A 294 -26.18 19.23 3.52
CA ASN A 294 -25.43 17.99 3.69
C ASN A 294 -25.51 17.55 5.16
N TRP A 295 -26.01 16.33 5.37
CA TRP A 295 -26.16 15.70 6.69
C TRP A 295 -25.57 14.27 6.64
N PRO A 296 -24.30 14.08 7.02
CA PRO A 296 -23.58 12.85 6.68
C PRO A 296 -23.83 11.66 7.64
N PHE A 297 -24.22 11.93 8.89
CA PHE A 297 -24.52 10.90 9.91
C PHE A 297 -26.00 10.50 9.92
N THR A 298 -26.29 9.22 10.13
CA THR A 298 -27.67 8.69 10.12
C THR A 298 -28.35 8.67 11.49
N GLU A 299 -27.61 8.54 12.58
CA GLU A 299 -28.19 8.53 13.94
C GLU A 299 -27.83 9.81 14.73
N GLY A 300 -28.70 10.25 15.64
CA GLY A 300 -28.42 11.32 16.62
C GLY A 300 -29.39 12.51 16.67
N ASN A 301 -30.19 12.76 15.63
CA ASN A 301 -31.06 13.96 15.58
C ASN A 301 -32.37 13.85 16.38
N ARG A 302 -32.81 12.63 16.72
CA ARG A 302 -34.05 12.40 17.46
C ARG A 302 -33.88 12.84 18.93
N PRO A 303 -34.81 13.64 19.49
CA PRO A 303 -34.83 13.89 20.94
C PRO A 303 -35.14 12.59 21.70
N PRO A 304 -34.72 12.47 22.98
CA PRO A 304 -34.87 11.23 23.74
C PRO A 304 -36.33 10.91 24.09
N ASP A 305 -37.19 11.92 24.17
CA ASP A 305 -38.64 11.77 24.33
C ASP A 305 -39.30 11.31 23.02
N ALA A 306 -39.30 10.00 22.77
CA ALA A 306 -39.94 9.36 21.62
C ALA A 306 -41.50 9.44 21.60
N GLY A 307 -42.09 10.40 22.31
CA GLY A 307 -43.54 10.63 22.44
C GLY A 307 -44.01 12.06 22.13
N ARG A 308 -43.14 12.94 21.62
CA ARG A 308 -43.55 14.23 21.03
C ARG A 308 -43.83 14.10 19.54
N GLU A 309 -44.91 14.70 19.06
CA GLU A 309 -45.22 14.76 17.64
C GLU A 309 -44.14 15.51 16.84
N PRO A 310 -43.90 15.14 15.57
CA PRO A 310 -42.91 15.80 14.73
C PRO A 310 -43.30 17.25 14.45
N GLY A 311 -42.63 18.18 15.11
CA GLY A 311 -42.65 19.60 14.77
C GLY A 311 -41.80 19.87 13.53
N VAL A 312 -42.31 20.75 12.65
CA VAL A 312 -41.67 21.18 11.40
C VAL A 312 -40.27 21.75 11.68
N VAL A 313 -39.30 21.42 10.83
CA VAL A 313 -37.93 21.94 10.94
C VAL A 313 -37.71 23.06 9.92
N GLU A 314 -37.31 24.22 10.41
CA GLU A 314 -37.15 25.45 9.65
C GLU A 314 -35.71 25.97 9.73
N LEU A 315 -35.17 26.43 8.60
CA LEU A 315 -33.95 27.22 8.55
C LEU A 315 -34.34 28.70 8.58
N ARG A 316 -33.85 29.46 9.56
CA ARG A 316 -34.17 30.88 9.76
C ARG A 316 -32.91 31.75 9.90
N THR A 317 -33.01 33.05 9.62
CA THR A 317 -31.91 34.00 9.80
C THR A 317 -31.72 34.36 11.28
N ALA A 318 -30.47 34.40 11.76
CA ALA A 318 -30.17 34.38 13.20
C ALA A 318 -30.42 35.69 13.96
N ARG A 319 -30.71 36.82 13.29
CA ARG A 319 -31.02 38.11 13.95
C ARG A 319 -32.38 38.67 13.54
N SER A 320 -32.76 38.47 12.29
CA SER A 320 -34.01 38.96 11.68
C SER A 320 -35.16 37.94 11.73
N ASP A 321 -34.88 36.68 12.11
CA ASP A 321 -35.85 35.59 12.25
C ASP A 321 -36.74 35.37 11.02
N LEU A 322 -36.17 35.57 9.82
CA LEU A 322 -36.85 35.32 8.55
C LEU A 322 -36.70 33.85 8.17
N LEU A 323 -37.79 33.24 7.73
CA LEU A 323 -37.81 31.88 7.18
C LEU A 323 -37.01 31.85 5.88
N VAL A 324 -35.99 30.98 5.80
CA VAL A 324 -35.13 30.80 4.63
C VAL A 324 -35.52 29.55 3.84
N ALA A 325 -35.87 28.47 4.55
CA ALA A 325 -36.39 27.23 3.97
C ALA A 325 -37.08 26.36 5.03
N VAL A 326 -37.99 25.48 4.57
CA VAL A 326 -38.64 24.43 5.37
C VAL A 326 -38.13 23.08 4.91
N LEU A 327 -37.80 22.18 5.85
CA LEU A 327 -37.42 20.79 5.52
C LEU A 327 -38.64 19.86 5.45
N PRO A 328 -38.61 18.79 4.64
CA PRO A 328 -39.71 17.84 4.57
C PRO A 328 -39.90 17.06 5.88
N ASP A 329 -41.14 16.64 6.15
CA ASP A 329 -41.47 15.85 7.34
C ASP A 329 -40.59 14.58 7.43
N GLY A 330 -40.03 14.35 8.62
CA GLY A 330 -39.10 13.25 8.87
C GLY A 330 -37.64 13.52 8.49
N VAL A 331 -37.29 14.68 7.91
CA VAL A 331 -35.88 15.12 7.78
C VAL A 331 -35.53 16.04 8.96
N PRO A 332 -34.42 15.81 9.70
CA PRO A 332 -33.36 14.82 9.49
C PRO A 332 -33.48 13.60 10.45
N ASP A 333 -34.71 13.17 10.77
CA ASP A 333 -35.03 12.16 11.80
C ASP A 333 -35.33 10.74 11.22
N GLY A 334 -35.26 10.58 9.89
CA GLY A 334 -35.63 9.38 9.14
C GLY A 334 -34.50 8.81 8.27
N PRO A 335 -34.67 7.61 7.70
CA PRO A 335 -33.61 6.85 7.02
C PRO A 335 -33.08 7.50 5.73
N SER A 336 -33.83 8.43 5.16
CA SER A 336 -33.45 9.25 3.99
C SER A 336 -32.73 10.55 4.37
N GLY A 337 -32.51 10.83 5.66
CA GLY A 337 -31.88 12.06 6.14
C GLY A 337 -30.34 12.01 6.19
N GLY A 338 -29.74 10.83 6.36
CA GLY A 338 -28.29 10.68 6.61
C GLY A 338 -27.52 10.08 5.44
N GLY A 339 -26.38 10.69 5.10
CA GLY A 339 -25.48 10.27 4.02
C GLY A 339 -25.90 10.72 2.62
N THR A 340 -26.85 11.66 2.51
CA THR A 340 -27.30 12.24 1.23
C THR A 340 -27.48 13.76 1.36
N VAL A 341 -27.52 14.48 0.22
CA VAL A 341 -27.74 15.94 0.20
C VAL A 341 -29.21 16.24 -0.07
N VAL A 342 -29.91 16.74 0.94
CA VAL A 342 -31.30 17.19 0.83
C VAL A 342 -31.31 18.60 0.23
N SER A 343 -32.11 18.83 -0.81
CA SER A 343 -32.28 20.18 -1.40
C SER A 343 -33.75 20.55 -1.50
N VAL A 344 -34.08 21.78 -1.09
CA VAL A 344 -35.43 22.32 -1.00
C VAL A 344 -35.50 23.73 -1.61
N PRO A 345 -36.70 24.22 -2.00
CA PRO A 345 -36.87 25.62 -2.38
C PRO A 345 -36.47 26.57 -1.25
N ALA A 346 -35.97 27.75 -1.62
CA ALA A 346 -35.88 28.87 -0.68
C ALA A 346 -37.25 29.55 -0.56
N ASP A 347 -37.58 30.04 0.63
CA ASP A 347 -38.85 30.73 0.93
C ASP A 347 -39.07 31.96 0.04
N SER A 348 -38.12 32.90 0.07
CA SER A 348 -38.25 34.19 -0.61
C SER A 348 -36.89 34.81 -0.98
N PRO A 349 -36.84 35.65 -2.04
CA PRO A 349 -35.61 36.36 -2.40
C PRO A 349 -35.09 37.31 -1.31
N GLU A 350 -35.97 37.89 -0.47
CA GLU A 350 -35.52 38.66 0.69
C GLU A 350 -34.83 37.76 1.71
N ALA A 351 -35.40 36.62 2.09
CA ALA A 351 -34.76 35.71 3.03
C ALA A 351 -33.39 35.20 2.54
N VAL A 352 -33.25 34.92 1.24
CA VAL A 352 -31.96 34.57 0.62
C VAL A 352 -30.95 35.73 0.74
N SER A 353 -31.34 36.96 0.39
CA SER A 353 -30.47 38.13 0.48
C SER A 353 -30.09 38.49 1.93
N ARG A 354 -31.00 38.31 2.88
CA ARG A 354 -30.78 38.49 4.32
C ARG A 354 -29.84 37.43 4.88
N ALA A 355 -29.97 36.17 4.45
CA ALA A 355 -29.06 35.11 4.81
C ALA A 355 -27.60 35.40 4.36
N GLU A 356 -27.34 36.21 3.33
CA GLU A 356 -25.97 36.63 2.99
C GLU A 356 -25.35 37.58 4.03
N GLN A 357 -26.16 38.23 4.86
CA GLN A 357 -25.80 39.34 5.76
C GLN A 357 -25.73 38.95 7.25
N GLU A 358 -26.14 37.74 7.61
CA GLU A 358 -26.10 37.18 8.96
C GLU A 358 -26.06 35.65 8.98
N GLY A 359 -25.68 35.09 10.12
CA GLY A 359 -25.72 33.66 10.39
C GLY A 359 -27.13 33.06 10.32
N LEU A 360 -27.16 31.72 10.30
CA LEU A 360 -28.38 30.92 10.30
C LEU A 360 -28.62 30.23 11.64
N VAL A 361 -29.89 29.92 11.91
CA VAL A 361 -30.31 28.97 12.94
C VAL A 361 -31.24 27.94 12.32
N LEU A 362 -31.10 26.68 12.74
CA LEU A 362 -32.05 25.63 12.44
C LEU A 362 -32.95 25.46 13.67
N VAL A 363 -34.26 25.60 13.51
CA VAL A 363 -35.23 25.51 14.60
C VAL A 363 -36.27 24.42 14.34
N ARG A 364 -36.78 23.82 15.40
CA ARG A 364 -38.00 23.00 15.35
C ARG A 364 -39.17 23.84 15.88
N ALA A 365 -40.15 24.09 15.01
CA ALA A 365 -41.38 24.77 15.36
C ALA A 365 -42.23 23.88 16.28
N ALA A 366 -42.95 24.49 17.22
CA ALA A 366 -43.87 23.78 18.10
C ALA A 366 -45.29 23.76 17.51
N HIS A 367 -45.99 22.64 17.62
CA HIS A 367 -47.42 22.58 17.32
C HIS A 367 -48.21 23.34 18.39
N GLY A 368 -48.66 24.56 18.06
CA GLY A 368 -49.43 25.44 18.95
C GLY A 368 -48.62 26.59 19.53
N THR A 369 -49.03 27.12 20.69
CA THR A 369 -48.45 28.33 21.31
C THR A 369 -47.13 28.09 22.07
N GLY A 370 -46.31 27.13 21.61
CA GLY A 370 -45.01 26.82 22.20
C GLY A 370 -43.89 27.67 21.59
N ALA A 371 -42.81 27.90 22.34
CA ALA A 371 -41.60 28.50 21.78
C ALA A 371 -40.87 27.49 20.86
N ALA A 372 -40.38 27.95 19.71
CA ALA A 372 -39.56 27.14 18.81
C ALA A 372 -38.22 26.78 19.49
N THR A 373 -37.74 25.56 19.27
CA THR A 373 -36.47 25.09 19.85
C THR A 373 -35.35 25.20 18.82
N VAL A 374 -34.28 25.94 19.13
CA VAL A 374 -33.07 25.97 18.30
C VAL A 374 -32.38 24.61 18.39
N LEU A 375 -32.18 23.95 17.25
CA LEU A 375 -31.44 22.70 17.14
C LEU A 375 -29.95 22.99 16.89
N LEU A 376 -29.67 23.74 15.82
CA LEU A 376 -28.32 24.12 15.41
C LEU A 376 -28.21 25.64 15.23
N ARG A 377 -27.00 26.16 15.41
CA ARG A 377 -26.63 27.54 15.07
C ARG A 377 -25.40 27.56 14.18
N GLU A 378 -25.35 28.48 13.23
CA GLU A 378 -24.18 28.63 12.37
C GLU A 378 -22.96 29.17 13.14
N ARG A 379 -21.82 28.54 12.91
CA ARG A 379 -20.51 29.08 13.23
C ARG A 379 -20.09 30.01 12.08
N GLU A 380 -20.46 31.30 12.15
CA GLU A 380 -20.26 32.24 11.03
C GLU A 380 -18.80 32.37 10.56
N THR A 381 -17.80 32.18 11.44
CA THR A 381 -16.37 32.20 11.07
C THR A 381 -15.72 30.84 11.35
N VAL A 382 -15.15 30.24 10.31
CA VAL A 382 -14.50 28.92 10.37
C VAL A 382 -13.06 29.04 9.88
N VAL A 383 -12.12 28.42 10.60
CA VAL A 383 -10.71 28.32 10.23
C VAL A 383 -10.35 26.85 10.10
N LEU A 384 -9.76 26.45 8.97
CA LEU A 384 -9.50 25.07 8.62
C LEU A 384 -8.06 24.91 8.09
N THR A 385 -7.52 23.70 8.19
CA THR A 385 -6.39 23.24 7.37
C THR A 385 -6.73 21.89 6.75
N ASP A 386 -6.31 21.68 5.51
CA ASP A 386 -6.40 20.36 4.88
C ASP A 386 -5.30 19.43 5.42
N GLU A 387 -4.14 19.97 5.84
CA GLU A 387 -3.00 19.21 6.38
C GLU A 387 -3.12 19.04 7.90
N ALA A 388 -4.14 18.29 8.32
CA ALA A 388 -4.52 18.15 9.72
C ALA A 388 -3.97 16.90 10.44
N CYS A 389 -3.08 16.15 9.80
CA CYS A 389 -2.40 14.99 10.35
C CYS A 389 -0.90 15.15 10.08
N LEU A 390 -0.15 15.58 11.10
CA LEU A 390 1.25 15.97 10.97
C LEU A 390 2.15 15.02 11.74
N ILE A 391 3.24 14.57 11.12
CA ILE A 391 4.29 13.77 11.74
C ILE A 391 5.61 14.48 11.49
N LEU A 392 6.27 14.91 12.55
CA LEU A 392 7.47 15.74 12.53
C LEU A 392 8.64 14.96 13.12
N GLU A 393 9.83 15.11 12.55
CA GLU A 393 11.07 14.64 13.17
C GLU A 393 11.43 15.54 14.38
N HIS A 394 12.25 15.01 15.30
CA HIS A 394 12.83 15.84 16.36
C HIS A 394 13.88 16.79 15.75
N PRO A 395 14.01 18.07 16.19
CA PRO A 395 14.99 18.99 15.62
C PRO A 395 16.44 18.49 15.77
N ASP A 396 17.23 18.59 14.69
CA ASP A 396 18.66 18.25 14.67
C ASP A 396 19.48 19.46 15.15
N ALA A 397 19.80 19.47 16.44
CA ALA A 397 20.55 20.56 17.08
C ALA A 397 22.04 20.61 16.68
N GLU A 398 22.60 19.54 16.11
CA GLU A 398 24.00 19.54 15.65
C GLU A 398 24.15 20.12 14.24
N ARG A 399 23.17 19.85 13.37
CA ARG A 399 23.12 20.41 12.00
C ARG A 399 22.37 21.74 11.92
N GLY A 400 21.57 22.07 12.92
CA GLY A 400 20.77 23.29 12.99
C GLY A 400 19.48 23.23 12.16
N ASP A 401 18.92 22.04 11.95
CA ASP A 401 17.67 21.85 11.21
C ASP A 401 16.48 21.71 12.17
N GLU A 402 15.48 22.58 12.03
CA GLU A 402 14.24 22.52 12.80
C GLU A 402 13.26 21.45 12.27
N HIS A 403 13.52 20.88 11.09
CA HIS A 403 12.61 20.01 10.33
C HIS A 403 11.19 20.58 10.23
N ALA A 404 11.14 21.88 9.94
CA ALA A 404 9.94 22.69 10.06
C ALA A 404 9.02 22.56 8.83
N VAL A 405 7.73 22.30 9.06
CA VAL A 405 6.71 22.07 8.03
C VAL A 405 5.80 23.29 7.90
N GLU A 406 5.55 23.72 6.66
CA GLU A 406 4.61 24.81 6.36
C GLU A 406 3.18 24.28 6.24
N VAL A 407 2.27 24.80 7.07
CA VAL A 407 0.87 24.37 7.14
C VAL A 407 -0.03 25.46 6.54
N PRO A 408 -0.80 25.16 5.48
CA PRO A 408 -1.75 26.10 4.89
C PRO A 408 -2.99 26.24 5.77
N VAL A 409 -3.52 27.46 5.88
CA VAL A 409 -4.73 27.80 6.63
C VAL A 409 -5.75 28.45 5.70
N ARG A 410 -7.02 28.08 5.87
CA ARG A 410 -8.15 28.55 5.08
C ARG A 410 -9.23 29.13 6.00
N THR A 411 -9.65 30.36 5.74
CA THR A 411 -10.65 31.11 6.53
C THR A 411 -11.91 31.36 5.73
N PHE A 412 -13.06 31.11 6.35
CA PHE A 412 -14.38 31.24 5.72
C PHE A 412 -15.30 32.08 6.61
N LEU A 413 -15.99 33.06 6.00
CA LEU A 413 -17.10 33.79 6.58
C LEU A 413 -18.40 33.33 5.90
N ARG A 414 -19.30 32.70 6.65
CA ARG A 414 -20.59 32.17 6.17
C ARG A 414 -20.46 31.32 4.89
N GLY A 415 -19.51 30.39 4.90
CA GLY A 415 -19.27 29.45 3.80
C GLY A 415 -18.70 30.08 2.51
N ARG A 416 -18.13 31.30 2.59
CA ARG A 416 -17.36 31.95 1.52
C ARG A 416 -15.94 32.24 2.03
N PRO A 417 -14.88 32.05 1.21
CA PRO A 417 -13.52 32.41 1.62
C PRO A 417 -13.44 33.91 1.90
N ALA A 418 -12.80 34.29 3.00
CA ALA A 418 -12.74 35.69 3.43
C ALA A 418 -11.49 35.99 4.26
N PRO A 419 -10.89 37.19 4.12
CA PRO A 419 -9.77 37.61 4.96
C PRO A 419 -10.18 37.67 6.44
N LEU A 420 -9.20 37.43 7.30
CA LEU A 420 -9.30 37.55 8.74
C LEU A 420 -7.99 38.13 9.30
N ASP A 421 -8.10 39.25 10.02
CA ASP A 421 -6.95 40.02 10.53
C ASP A 421 -6.13 39.28 11.61
N THR A 422 -6.72 38.24 12.22
CA THR A 422 -6.05 37.39 13.21
C THR A 422 -6.70 36.01 13.27
N VAL A 423 -5.99 35.00 12.78
CA VAL A 423 -6.09 33.61 13.24
C VAL A 423 -5.11 33.42 14.40
N VAL A 424 -5.47 32.62 15.40
CA VAL A 424 -4.56 32.19 16.48
C VAL A 424 -4.39 30.67 16.41
N VAL A 425 -3.16 30.19 16.37
CA VAL A 425 -2.84 28.76 16.42
C VAL A 425 -2.24 28.44 17.79
N ARG A 426 -2.73 27.38 18.46
CA ARG A 426 -2.30 26.98 19.81
C ARG A 426 -2.15 25.47 19.91
N GLN A 427 -1.12 24.98 20.60
CA GLN A 427 -1.01 23.56 20.92
C GLN A 427 -1.74 23.21 22.24
N TYR A 428 -2.21 21.97 22.31
CA TYR A 428 -2.73 21.31 23.51
C TYR A 428 -2.07 19.92 23.57
N PRO A 429 -1.05 19.72 24.43
CA PRO A 429 -0.28 18.48 24.49
C PRO A 429 -1.10 17.32 25.08
N ASN A 430 -0.82 16.09 24.65
CA ASN A 430 -1.42 14.89 25.24
C ASN A 430 -0.54 14.35 26.39
N PRO A 431 -0.93 14.47 27.67
CA PRO A 431 -0.14 13.90 28.77
C PRO A 431 -0.06 12.36 28.73
N ARG A 432 -1.05 11.68 28.12
CA ARG A 432 -1.07 10.21 28.00
C ARG A 432 -0.06 9.65 27.00
N ALA A 433 0.54 10.50 26.16
CA ALA A 433 1.64 10.12 25.27
C ALA A 433 3.01 10.14 25.94
N LEU A 434 3.11 10.76 27.14
CA LEU A 434 4.35 10.97 27.88
C LEU A 434 4.26 10.47 29.34
N PRO A 435 3.80 9.23 29.59
CA PRO A 435 3.60 8.70 30.95
C PRO A 435 4.89 8.51 31.78
N LEU A 436 6.09 8.57 31.17
CA LEU A 436 7.37 8.62 31.91
C LEU A 436 7.88 10.05 32.18
N ASP A 437 7.33 11.07 31.54
CA ASP A 437 7.71 12.47 31.77
C ASP A 437 7.10 12.96 33.10
N PRO A 438 7.89 13.38 34.09
CA PRO A 438 7.39 13.73 35.42
C PRO A 438 6.62 15.06 35.47
N VAL A 439 6.66 15.86 34.40
CA VAL A 439 5.85 17.08 34.24
C VAL A 439 4.56 16.75 33.49
N ALA A 440 4.63 15.99 32.40
CA ALA A 440 3.44 15.62 31.61
C ALA A 440 2.49 14.66 32.36
N SER A 441 3.04 13.68 33.09
CA SER A 441 2.27 12.67 33.83
C SER A 441 1.71 13.16 35.18
N ALA A 442 2.02 14.40 35.58
CA ALA A 442 1.52 14.98 36.82
C ALA A 442 -0.01 15.25 36.73
N PRO A 443 -0.83 14.83 37.71
CA PRO A 443 -2.27 15.13 37.70
C PRO A 443 -2.63 16.63 37.66
N GLU A 444 -1.69 17.49 38.07
CA GLU A 444 -1.83 18.95 38.09
C GLU A 444 -1.28 19.63 36.80
N ALA A 445 -0.81 18.86 35.82
CA ALA A 445 -0.15 19.36 34.60
C ALA A 445 -1.04 20.32 33.79
N ARG A 446 -0.44 21.40 33.30
CA ARG A 446 -1.11 22.47 32.57
C ARG A 446 -0.77 22.42 31.08
N CYS A 447 -1.63 23.01 30.24
CA CYS A 447 -1.42 23.02 28.79
C CYS A 447 -0.10 23.70 28.36
N GLY A 448 0.46 24.58 29.20
CA GLY A 448 1.72 25.29 28.96
C GLY A 448 2.97 24.68 29.62
N ASP A 449 2.85 23.60 30.40
CA ASP A 449 4.00 23.02 31.12
C ASP A 449 4.89 22.15 30.22
N VAL A 450 4.36 21.72 29.06
CA VAL A 450 5.06 20.89 28.07
C VAL A 450 4.86 21.46 26.66
N GLU A 451 5.95 21.91 26.04
CA GLU A 451 5.98 22.33 24.64
C GLU A 451 6.38 21.13 23.76
N VAL A 452 5.43 20.57 23.00
CA VAL A 452 5.66 19.46 22.05
C VAL A 452 6.10 20.02 20.69
N VAL A 453 5.47 21.10 20.23
CA VAL A 453 5.84 21.81 18.99
C VAL A 453 6.10 23.31 19.20
N ARG A 454 6.87 23.91 18.29
CA ARG A 454 7.00 25.36 18.14
C ARG A 454 6.21 25.82 16.91
N LEU A 455 5.49 26.92 17.06
CA LEU A 455 4.66 27.53 16.03
C LEU A 455 5.24 28.90 15.66
N ARG A 456 5.41 29.16 14.36
CA ARG A 456 5.90 30.41 13.78
C ARG A 456 4.91 30.92 12.74
N ALA A 457 4.64 32.22 12.70
CA ALA A 457 3.73 32.80 11.71
C ALA A 457 4.42 32.90 10.33
N GLY A 458 3.66 32.68 9.25
CA GLY A 458 4.18 32.76 7.89
C GLY A 458 4.93 31.51 7.42
N ARG A 459 5.64 31.66 6.31
CA ARG A 459 6.50 30.66 5.68
C ARG A 459 7.95 30.82 6.15
N THR A 460 8.73 29.76 6.03
CA THR A 460 10.16 29.74 6.37
C THR A 460 11.03 29.54 5.12
N ALA A 461 10.49 28.98 4.03
CA ALA A 461 11.18 28.86 2.76
C ALA A 461 11.03 30.12 1.88
N GLY A 462 12.16 30.73 1.52
CA GLY A 462 12.29 31.67 0.38
C GLY A 462 12.30 33.17 0.70
N GLU A 463 11.81 33.60 1.86
CA GLU A 463 11.85 35.02 2.28
C GLU A 463 12.95 35.27 3.31
N LYS A 464 13.52 36.49 3.32
CA LYS A 464 14.41 36.90 4.41
C LYS A 464 13.61 37.02 5.72
N PRO A 465 14.14 36.58 6.87
CA PRO A 465 13.45 36.73 8.15
C PRO A 465 13.11 38.20 8.40
N VAL A 466 11.82 38.49 8.56
CA VAL A 466 11.31 39.84 8.77
C VAL A 466 11.86 40.39 10.08
N THR A 467 12.63 41.47 10.00
CA THR A 467 13.43 42.02 11.12
C THR A 467 12.61 42.69 12.22
N ASP A 468 11.28 42.77 12.06
CA ASP A 468 10.39 43.59 12.90
C ASP A 468 9.91 42.85 14.17
N GLY A 469 10.59 41.75 14.55
CA GLY A 469 10.45 41.09 15.85
C GLY A 469 9.16 40.31 16.11
N THR A 470 8.22 40.28 15.16
CA THR A 470 6.88 39.67 15.29
C THR A 470 6.85 38.13 15.15
N GLY A 471 7.99 37.48 14.96
CA GLY A 471 8.10 36.08 14.54
C GLY A 471 8.81 35.12 15.51
N THR A 472 8.86 35.41 16.82
CA THR A 472 9.42 34.46 17.81
C THR A 472 8.58 33.18 17.84
N ALA A 473 9.21 32.04 17.57
CA ALA A 473 8.53 30.74 17.61
C ALA A 473 8.25 30.30 19.07
N GLY A 474 7.13 29.62 19.27
CA GLY A 474 6.76 29.07 20.58
C GLY A 474 5.39 28.38 20.57
N ALA A 475 4.83 28.07 21.75
CA ALA A 475 3.62 27.26 21.89
C ALA A 475 2.30 27.82 21.28
N SER A 476 2.31 29.06 20.77
CA SER A 476 1.22 29.63 19.97
C SER A 476 1.74 30.68 19.00
N CYS A 477 1.08 30.84 17.85
CA CYS A 477 1.37 31.93 16.91
C CYS A 477 0.09 32.67 16.47
N ARG A 478 0.27 33.83 15.83
CA ARG A 478 -0.81 34.60 15.20
C ARG A 478 -0.46 34.93 13.77
N LEU A 479 -1.40 34.76 12.85
CA LEU A 479 -1.26 35.08 11.44
C LEU A 479 -2.51 35.82 10.93
N ALA A 480 -2.36 36.57 9.86
CA ALA A 480 -3.49 37.07 9.06
C ALA A 480 -3.73 36.15 7.85
N THR A 481 -4.85 36.35 7.16
CA THR A 481 -5.17 35.66 5.89
C THR A 481 -5.48 36.66 4.78
N ASP A 482 -5.17 36.28 3.54
CA ASP A 482 -5.31 37.13 2.36
C ASP A 482 -6.79 37.37 1.95
N GLY A 483 -7.00 38.16 0.89
CA GLY A 483 -8.33 38.45 0.35
C GLY A 483 -9.10 37.23 -0.20
N ARG A 484 -8.47 36.05 -0.30
CA ARG A 484 -9.09 34.75 -0.62
C ARG A 484 -9.21 33.84 0.62
N GLY A 485 -8.95 34.37 1.82
CA GLY A 485 -8.95 33.62 3.08
C GLY A 485 -7.81 32.62 3.21
N ARG A 486 -6.66 32.83 2.54
CA ARG A 486 -5.51 31.91 2.57
C ARG A 486 -4.39 32.47 3.45
N GLY A 487 -3.73 31.62 4.23
CA GLY A 487 -2.60 31.99 5.08
C GLY A 487 -1.71 30.79 5.40
N TRP A 488 -0.58 31.02 6.07
CA TRP A 488 0.40 29.98 6.40
C TRP A 488 1.00 30.20 7.80
N PHE A 489 1.24 29.11 8.51
CA PHE A 489 2.16 29.06 9.65
C PHE A 489 3.16 27.94 9.44
N THR A 490 4.32 28.02 10.11
CA THR A 490 5.31 26.96 10.14
C THR A 490 5.26 26.27 11.50
N VAL A 491 5.38 24.95 11.54
CA VAL A 491 5.48 24.15 12.78
C VAL A 491 6.74 23.29 12.79
N SER A 492 7.45 23.25 13.91
CA SER A 492 8.64 22.40 14.13
C SER A 492 8.57 21.64 15.44
N GLY A 493 9.32 20.54 15.56
CA GLY A 493 9.40 19.77 16.79
C GLY A 493 10.07 20.56 17.93
N ALA A 494 9.62 20.32 19.16
CA ALA A 494 10.19 20.91 20.37
C ALA A 494 10.46 19.88 21.48
N ARG A 495 9.62 18.83 21.55
CA ARG A 495 9.82 17.59 22.31
C ARG A 495 9.06 16.47 21.60
N ALA A 496 9.61 15.25 21.61
CA ALA A 496 8.88 14.06 21.19
C ALA A 496 7.55 13.90 21.97
N GLY A 497 6.52 13.34 21.34
CA GLY A 497 5.17 13.22 21.91
C GLY A 497 4.06 13.65 20.94
N THR A 498 2.87 13.94 21.44
CA THR A 498 1.70 14.29 20.60
C THR A 498 0.91 15.47 21.16
N ALA A 499 0.25 16.22 20.27
CA ALA A 499 -0.58 17.38 20.61
C ALA A 499 -1.71 17.60 19.59
N ARG A 500 -2.75 18.35 19.99
CA ARG A 500 -3.71 18.97 19.06
C ARG A 500 -3.33 20.42 18.82
N LEU A 501 -3.47 20.90 17.58
CA LEU A 501 -3.39 22.31 17.22
C LEU A 501 -4.81 22.84 17.03
N LEU A 502 -5.20 23.85 17.81
CA LEU A 502 -6.46 24.58 17.63
C LEU A 502 -6.25 25.74 16.65
N LEU A 503 -7.11 25.82 15.63
CA LEU A 503 -7.16 26.89 14.64
C LEU A 503 -8.29 27.86 15.02
N ALA A 504 -7.99 28.80 15.91
CA ALA A 504 -8.97 29.71 16.49
C ALA A 504 -9.23 30.93 15.58
N ALA A 505 -10.51 31.25 15.37
CA ALA A 505 -10.93 32.43 14.62
C ALA A 505 -10.71 33.74 15.41
N ARG A 506 -10.56 33.65 16.73
CA ARG A 506 -10.36 34.79 17.65
C ARG A 506 -9.59 34.36 18.90
N PRO A 507 -8.89 35.28 19.60
CA PRO A 507 -8.12 34.93 20.79
C PRO A 507 -8.95 34.28 21.91
N GLU A 508 -10.22 34.65 22.07
CA GLU A 508 -11.12 34.09 23.08
C GLU A 508 -11.64 32.68 22.77
N GLU A 509 -11.40 32.14 21.57
CA GLU A 509 -11.76 30.76 21.23
C GLU A 509 -10.70 29.79 21.80
N VAL A 510 -11.09 29.11 22.88
CA VAL A 510 -10.36 28.07 23.61
C VAL A 510 -11.36 27.02 24.14
N PRO A 511 -10.92 25.82 24.56
CA PRO A 511 -11.78 24.88 25.28
C PRO A 511 -12.40 25.51 26.54
N PRO A 512 -13.56 25.04 27.03
CA PRO A 512 -14.23 25.60 28.21
C PRO A 512 -13.42 25.56 29.53
N THR A 513 -12.38 24.73 29.61
CA THR A 513 -11.44 24.68 30.74
C THR A 513 -10.29 25.66 30.51
N ASP A 514 -9.93 26.44 31.52
CA ASP A 514 -8.79 27.37 31.48
C ASP A 514 -7.47 26.61 31.22
N PRO A 515 -6.74 26.86 30.10
CA PRO A 515 -5.47 26.21 29.80
C PRO A 515 -4.32 26.50 30.78
N ALA A 516 -4.48 27.48 31.68
CA ALA A 516 -3.53 27.79 32.75
C ALA A 516 -3.90 27.13 34.11
N ALA A 517 -5.09 26.52 34.22
CA ALA A 517 -5.53 25.85 35.44
C ALA A 517 -4.75 24.55 35.69
N PRO A 518 -4.53 24.15 36.96
CA PRO A 518 -3.99 22.84 37.28
C PRO A 518 -4.85 21.70 36.70
N GLY A 519 -4.19 20.66 36.17
CA GLY A 519 -4.82 19.52 35.51
C GLY A 519 -5.41 19.81 34.12
N SER A 520 -5.23 21.03 33.59
CA SER A 520 -5.78 21.42 32.28
C SER A 520 -5.19 20.64 31.11
N ALA A 521 -4.02 19.99 31.22
CA ALA A 521 -3.45 19.20 30.13
C ALA A 521 -4.37 18.04 29.71
N GLU A 522 -4.80 17.18 30.65
CA GLU A 522 -5.75 16.10 30.32
C GLU A 522 -7.15 16.67 30.03
N ALA A 523 -7.60 17.64 30.81
CA ALA A 523 -8.96 18.19 30.69
C ALA A 523 -9.21 18.96 29.38
N CYS A 524 -8.24 19.72 28.87
CA CYS A 524 -8.36 20.44 27.60
C CYS A 524 -8.10 19.55 26.39
N TYR A 525 -7.23 18.53 26.50
CA TYR A 525 -7.06 17.55 25.43
C TYR A 525 -8.34 16.72 25.25
N ASP A 526 -9.09 16.45 26.33
CA ASP A 526 -10.41 15.81 26.33
C ASP A 526 -10.47 14.48 25.56
N HIS A 527 -9.86 13.46 26.16
CA HIS A 527 -9.89 12.08 25.65
C HIS A 527 -11.31 11.50 25.55
N ALA A 528 -12.27 11.96 26.37
CA ALA A 528 -13.58 11.34 26.54
C ALA A 528 -14.74 12.07 25.83
N ASP A 529 -14.44 13.19 25.14
CA ASP A 529 -15.46 14.07 24.54
C ASP A 529 -16.49 14.57 25.56
N ALA A 530 -15.97 15.04 26.69
CA ALA A 530 -16.74 15.60 27.80
C ALA A 530 -17.05 17.10 27.61
N LEU A 531 -16.22 17.82 26.85
CA LEU A 531 -16.33 19.26 26.61
C LEU A 531 -17.29 19.62 25.46
N ASP A 532 -17.59 18.70 24.53
CA ASP A 532 -18.38 18.96 23.30
C ASP A 532 -17.83 20.15 22.47
N PHE A 533 -16.50 20.30 22.49
CA PHE A 533 -15.77 21.40 21.84
C PHE A 533 -15.05 20.90 20.58
N TRP A 534 -14.26 19.84 20.71
CA TRP A 534 -13.40 19.33 19.64
C TRP A 534 -14.11 18.74 18.41
N PRO A 535 -15.29 18.08 18.49
CA PRO A 535 -15.88 17.41 17.32
C PRO A 535 -16.20 18.36 16.15
N TRP A 536 -16.37 19.66 16.44
CA TRP A 536 -16.74 20.70 15.47
C TRP A 536 -15.71 21.86 15.38
N ALA A 537 -14.55 21.71 16.03
CA ALA A 537 -13.50 22.74 16.08
C ALA A 537 -12.46 22.57 14.96
N GLY A 538 -12.04 23.70 14.37
CA GLY A 538 -10.94 23.73 13.41
C GLY A 538 -9.64 23.27 14.08
N SER A 539 -9.11 22.12 13.67
CA SER A 539 -7.99 21.50 14.37
C SER A 539 -7.13 20.59 13.50
N ALA A 540 -5.92 20.30 14.01
CA ALA A 540 -4.97 19.32 13.47
C ALA A 540 -4.37 18.47 14.61
N ALA A 541 -4.07 17.21 14.33
CA ALA A 541 -3.27 16.36 15.20
C ALA A 541 -1.80 16.39 14.75
N VAL A 542 -0.87 16.47 15.71
CA VAL A 542 0.58 16.42 15.45
C VAL A 542 1.27 15.41 16.37
N ARG A 543 2.18 14.62 15.79
CA ARG A 543 3.16 13.78 16.49
C ARG A 543 4.56 14.26 16.17
N VAL A 544 5.40 14.36 17.19
CA VAL A 544 6.85 14.58 17.08
C VAL A 544 7.53 13.26 17.44
N LEU A 545 8.42 12.79 16.58
CA LEU A 545 9.14 11.53 16.76
C LEU A 545 10.26 11.63 17.81
N PRO A 546 10.76 10.49 18.34
CA PRO A 546 11.85 10.47 19.32
C PRO A 546 13.14 11.19 18.89
N ASP A 547 13.90 11.66 19.87
CA ASP A 547 15.25 12.22 19.68
C ASP A 547 16.28 11.10 19.52
N ASP A 548 16.43 10.62 18.28
CA ASP A 548 17.30 9.48 17.94
C ASP A 548 18.64 9.90 17.32
N TRP A 549 18.98 11.21 17.31
CA TRP A 549 20.10 11.74 16.50
C TRP A 549 21.46 11.12 16.83
N ALA A 550 21.66 10.63 18.05
CA ALA A 550 22.86 9.88 18.46
C ALA A 550 23.16 8.64 17.58
N LEU A 551 22.16 8.04 16.92
CA LEU A 551 22.35 6.88 16.04
C LEU A 551 23.08 7.22 14.72
N ASP A 552 23.09 8.49 14.30
CA ASP A 552 23.88 8.91 13.13
C ASP A 552 25.39 8.74 13.38
N ALA A 553 25.85 8.93 14.62
CA ALA A 553 27.25 8.82 15.02
C ALA A 553 27.80 7.38 15.08
N VAL A 554 26.93 6.36 15.05
CA VAL A 554 27.35 4.94 15.01
C VAL A 554 28.13 4.67 13.72
N LEU A 555 29.38 4.23 13.84
CA LEU A 555 30.25 3.97 12.69
C LEU A 555 29.86 2.66 12.00
N GLN A 556 30.15 2.55 10.70
CA GLN A 556 29.68 1.44 9.85
C GLN A 556 30.10 0.04 10.33
N GLN A 557 31.26 -0.09 10.99
CA GLN A 557 31.71 -1.37 11.56
C GLN A 557 31.04 -1.75 12.90
N ASP A 558 30.40 -0.77 13.57
CA ASP A 558 29.75 -0.95 14.87
C ASP A 558 28.23 -1.21 14.73
N VAL A 559 27.70 -1.19 13.50
CA VAL A 559 26.29 -1.48 13.20
C VAL A 559 26.06 -3.00 13.15
N THR A 560 25.76 -3.59 14.31
CA THR A 560 25.43 -5.02 14.44
C THR A 560 23.92 -5.28 14.33
N PHE A 561 23.53 -6.55 14.20
CA PHE A 561 22.12 -6.93 14.20
C PHE A 561 21.45 -6.65 15.54
N GLU A 562 22.17 -6.88 16.64
CA GLU A 562 21.70 -6.74 18.01
C GLU A 562 21.43 -5.26 18.32
N LEU A 563 22.28 -4.35 17.81
CA LEU A 563 22.04 -2.91 17.86
C LEU A 563 20.81 -2.52 17.04
N LEU A 564 20.70 -2.99 15.80
CA LEU A 564 19.54 -2.71 14.94
C LEU A 564 18.23 -3.21 15.57
N HIS A 565 18.24 -4.41 16.15
CA HIS A 565 17.09 -5.00 16.80
C HIS A 565 16.65 -4.17 18.01
N ARG A 566 17.58 -3.83 18.91
CA ARG A 566 17.30 -3.05 20.12
C ARG A 566 16.76 -1.65 19.80
N GLU A 567 17.41 -0.92 18.89
CA GLU A 567 17.04 0.47 18.59
C GLU A 567 15.82 0.59 17.67
N VAL A 568 15.56 -0.40 16.81
CA VAL A 568 14.51 -0.30 15.78
C VAL A 568 13.42 -1.34 15.97
N PHE A 569 13.75 -2.64 15.96
CA PHE A 569 12.75 -3.69 15.76
C PHE A 569 11.99 -4.13 17.02
N ALA A 570 12.63 -4.13 18.20
CA ALA A 570 12.06 -4.66 19.43
C ALA A 570 10.74 -3.95 19.82
N TYR A 571 10.68 -2.63 19.66
CA TYR A 571 9.46 -1.82 19.86
C TYR A 571 8.31 -2.28 18.96
N TYR A 572 8.59 -2.61 17.69
CA TYR A 572 7.56 -3.02 16.74
C TYR A 572 7.09 -4.46 16.99
N GLU A 573 7.97 -5.39 17.37
CA GLU A 573 7.60 -6.73 17.85
C GLU A 573 6.69 -6.66 19.09
N GLN A 574 7.03 -5.79 20.05
CA GLN A 574 6.27 -5.61 21.29
C GLN A 574 4.86 -5.04 21.05
N LEU A 575 4.67 -4.07 20.15
CA LEU A 575 3.35 -3.45 19.94
C LEU A 575 2.52 -3.98 18.76
N PHE A 576 3.15 -4.63 17.79
CA PHE A 576 2.51 -5.04 16.54
C PHE A 576 2.75 -6.53 16.25
N PRO A 577 2.10 -7.44 17.01
CA PRO A 577 2.31 -8.89 16.90
C PRO A 577 2.07 -9.45 15.49
N PHE A 578 1.28 -8.76 14.66
CA PHE A 578 1.06 -9.13 13.26
C PHE A 578 2.36 -9.20 12.44
N MET A 579 3.45 -8.53 12.86
CA MET A 579 4.75 -8.67 12.23
C MET A 579 5.24 -10.11 12.34
N ARG A 580 5.36 -10.64 13.56
CA ARG A 580 5.69 -12.06 13.80
C ARG A 580 4.65 -13.02 13.22
N ASP A 581 3.37 -12.68 13.36
CA ASP A 581 2.26 -13.64 13.18
C ASP A 581 1.70 -13.69 11.73
N GLU A 582 1.77 -12.60 10.95
CA GLU A 582 1.37 -12.54 9.53
C GLU A 582 2.55 -12.34 8.54
N VAL A 583 3.73 -11.89 8.98
CA VAL A 583 4.89 -11.57 8.11
C VAL A 583 6.11 -12.45 8.44
N PHE A 584 6.94 -12.02 9.37
CA PHE A 584 8.00 -12.79 10.05
C PHE A 584 8.51 -12.01 11.28
N SER A 585 9.11 -12.71 12.25
CA SER A 585 9.75 -12.03 13.38
C SER A 585 10.95 -11.21 12.92
N LEU A 586 11.04 -9.98 13.40
CA LEU A 586 12.20 -9.12 13.24
C LEU A 586 13.34 -9.52 14.20
N GLU A 587 13.04 -10.33 15.23
CA GLU A 587 14.03 -11.11 16.00
C GLU A 587 14.79 -12.13 15.11
N ASP A 588 14.19 -12.65 14.03
CA ASP A 588 14.81 -13.64 13.14
C ASP A 588 15.87 -13.00 12.20
N ARG A 589 17.11 -12.85 12.69
CA ARG A 589 18.23 -12.30 11.90
C ARG A 589 18.34 -12.86 10.48
N CYS A 590 18.21 -14.17 10.30
CA CYS A 590 18.33 -14.82 8.99
C CYS A 590 17.25 -14.36 7.99
N LYS A 591 16.05 -14.00 8.47
CA LYS A 591 14.96 -13.47 7.64
C LYS A 591 15.18 -11.99 7.35
N VAL A 592 15.64 -11.21 8.33
CA VAL A 592 16.05 -9.80 8.12
C VAL A 592 17.18 -9.69 7.09
N ASP A 593 18.19 -10.57 7.17
CA ASP A 593 19.27 -10.67 6.19
C ASP A 593 18.77 -11.08 4.79
N THR A 594 17.83 -12.04 4.72
CA THR A 594 17.27 -12.54 3.44
C THR A 594 16.37 -11.51 2.74
N TYR A 595 15.52 -10.81 3.50
CA TYR A 595 14.54 -9.87 2.98
C TYR A 595 15.03 -8.40 2.96
N ALA A 596 16.34 -8.19 3.15
CA ALA A 596 17.02 -6.89 3.25
C ALA A 596 16.51 -5.80 2.29
N LYS A 597 16.46 -6.09 0.97
CA LYS A 597 16.04 -5.12 -0.06
C LYS A 597 14.59 -4.68 0.13
N LEU A 598 13.68 -5.63 0.39
CA LEU A 598 12.27 -5.38 0.66
C LEU A 598 12.09 -4.57 1.95
N ILE A 599 12.83 -4.92 3.03
CA ILE A 599 12.77 -4.19 4.30
C ILE A 599 13.16 -2.72 4.10
N TRP A 600 14.22 -2.42 3.33
CA TRP A 600 14.56 -1.04 3.01
C TRP A 600 13.43 -0.34 2.26
N GLN A 601 12.92 -0.92 1.18
CA GLN A 601 11.91 -0.28 0.31
C GLN A 601 10.59 0.01 1.04
N MET A 602 10.23 -0.77 2.06
CA MET A 602 9.06 -0.51 2.89
C MET A 602 9.34 0.54 3.99
N CYS A 603 10.58 0.68 4.46
CA CYS A 603 10.96 1.57 5.57
C CYS A 603 11.62 2.91 5.15
N ASP A 604 12.00 3.05 3.87
CA ASP A 604 12.64 4.24 3.30
C ASP A 604 11.79 5.50 3.56
N PRO A 605 12.30 6.52 4.28
CA PRO A 605 11.55 7.74 4.62
C PRO A 605 10.91 8.45 3.42
N ALA A 606 11.43 8.28 2.20
CA ALA A 606 10.83 8.81 0.98
C ALA A 606 9.42 8.25 0.70
N ASN A 607 9.06 7.12 1.30
CA ASN A 607 7.76 6.46 1.16
C ASN A 607 6.80 6.71 2.35
N LYS A 608 7.10 7.61 3.29
CA LYS A 608 6.21 7.89 4.46
C LYS A 608 4.79 8.30 4.04
N ASP A 609 4.63 8.88 2.86
CA ASP A 609 3.36 9.27 2.23
C ASP A 609 2.65 8.13 1.47
N ARG A 610 3.09 6.86 1.60
CA ARG A 610 2.51 5.68 0.92
C ARG A 610 1.86 4.69 1.88
N THR A 611 0.94 3.87 1.37
CA THR A 611 0.25 2.82 2.15
C THR A 611 1.10 1.57 2.38
N TYR A 612 2.22 1.40 1.66
CA TYR A 612 3.20 0.35 1.95
C TYR A 612 4.18 0.70 3.05
N TYR A 613 4.20 1.95 3.54
CA TYR A 613 5.18 2.35 4.55
C TYR A 613 5.11 1.50 5.82
N MET A 614 6.28 1.05 6.26
CA MET A 614 6.50 0.32 7.50
C MET A 614 7.41 1.16 8.39
N PRO A 615 7.05 1.36 9.68
CA PRO A 615 5.86 0.87 10.37
C PRO A 615 4.56 1.55 9.88
N PRO A 616 3.39 0.89 9.99
CA PRO A 616 2.11 1.49 9.57
C PRO A 616 1.73 2.77 10.32
N THR A 617 2.33 2.98 11.51
CA THR A 617 2.23 4.14 12.39
C THR A 617 3.19 5.30 12.08
N ARG A 618 4.04 5.15 11.04
CA ARG A 618 4.94 6.20 10.49
C ARG A 618 5.95 6.80 11.47
N ASP A 619 6.31 6.04 12.51
CA ASP A 619 7.11 6.45 13.66
C ASP A 619 8.56 5.94 13.68
N LEU A 620 9.06 5.46 12.54
CA LEU A 620 10.49 5.33 12.29
C LEU A 620 11.10 6.71 12.01
N SER A 621 11.96 7.17 12.91
CA SER A 621 12.72 8.42 12.79
C SER A 621 13.81 8.34 11.71
N LEU A 622 14.25 9.49 11.20
CA LEU A 622 15.34 9.55 10.21
C LEU A 622 16.64 8.87 10.68
N PRO A 623 17.13 9.00 11.93
CA PRO A 623 18.33 8.31 12.39
C PRO A 623 18.16 6.78 12.44
N LYS A 624 16.99 6.27 12.86
CA LYS A 624 16.70 4.83 12.88
C LYS A 624 16.60 4.24 11.47
N ALA A 625 16.01 4.97 10.52
CA ALA A 625 16.03 4.60 9.11
C ALA A 625 17.47 4.58 8.54
N ARG A 626 18.32 5.55 8.90
CA ARG A 626 19.74 5.55 8.47
C ARG A 626 20.56 4.43 9.12
N LEU A 627 20.28 4.05 10.38
CA LEU A 627 20.91 2.90 11.03
C LEU A 627 20.55 1.58 10.33
N LEU A 628 19.27 1.38 9.99
CA LEU A 628 18.80 0.28 9.16
C LEU A 628 19.52 0.27 7.81
N LEU A 629 19.59 1.40 7.11
CA LEU A 629 20.27 1.50 5.83
C LEU A 629 21.78 1.17 5.91
N LYS A 630 22.49 1.61 6.95
CA LYS A 630 23.90 1.24 7.21
C LYS A 630 24.05 -0.28 7.36
N TYR A 631 23.15 -0.95 8.11
CA TYR A 631 23.21 -2.41 8.29
C TYR A 631 23.04 -3.16 6.96
N LEU A 632 22.02 -2.79 6.18
CA LEU A 632 21.67 -3.47 4.93
C LEU A 632 22.74 -3.26 3.83
N ARG A 633 23.31 -2.05 3.73
CA ARG A 633 24.37 -1.71 2.78
C ARG A 633 25.69 -2.46 3.00
N ALA A 634 25.94 -2.97 4.21
CA ALA A 634 27.17 -3.71 4.53
C ALA A 634 27.32 -5.04 3.76
N ARG A 635 26.31 -5.46 2.98
CA ARG A 635 26.22 -6.81 2.39
C ARG A 635 26.34 -6.89 0.85
N SER A 636 26.64 -5.81 0.10
CA SER A 636 26.60 -5.85 -1.40
C SER A 636 27.37 -4.75 -2.21
N ALA A 637 28.33 -5.07 -3.12
CA ALA A 637 28.99 -4.16 -4.13
C ALA A 637 29.71 -4.79 -5.41
N ALA A 638 29.28 -4.57 -6.69
CA ALA A 638 29.84 -5.01 -8.05
C ALA A 638 28.77 -5.12 -9.22
N THR A 639 28.92 -5.26 -10.57
CA THR A 639 29.79 -4.78 -11.72
C THR A 639 29.59 -5.66 -13.05
N ALA A 640 29.73 -5.16 -14.31
CA ALA A 640 29.11 -5.68 -15.63
C ALA A 640 30.10 -6.13 -16.80
N VAL A 641 30.04 -6.16 -18.20
CA VAL A 641 29.23 -6.10 -19.53
C VAL A 641 30.25 -6.35 -20.76
N PRO A 642 30.23 -6.33 -22.19
CA PRO A 642 29.41 -6.06 -23.46
C PRO A 642 29.38 -7.09 -24.75
N PRO A 643 29.93 -6.90 -26.02
CA PRO A 643 29.29 -6.75 -27.41
C PRO A 643 29.61 -7.79 -28.58
N ALA A 644 29.22 -7.77 -29.91
CA ALA A 644 28.10 -7.28 -30.82
C ALA A 644 28.14 -7.76 -32.34
N ALA A 645 26.99 -7.95 -33.07
CA ALA A 645 26.83 -8.29 -34.54
C ALA A 645 25.35 -8.16 -35.13
N VAL A 646 25.04 -8.57 -36.39
CA VAL A 646 23.90 -8.10 -37.28
C VAL A 646 22.99 -9.23 -37.94
N PRO A 647 21.68 -9.03 -38.33
CA PRO A 647 20.66 -10.11 -38.53
C PRO A 647 20.05 -10.37 -39.97
N SER A 648 19.00 -11.24 -40.09
CA SER A 648 18.26 -11.66 -41.34
C SER A 648 16.85 -12.34 -41.09
N PRO A 649 15.98 -12.67 -42.11
CA PRO A 649 14.48 -12.64 -42.01
C PRO A 649 13.63 -13.96 -41.92
N VAL A 650 12.30 -13.91 -42.23
CA VAL A 650 11.11 -14.46 -41.48
C VAL A 650 10.24 -15.57 -42.18
N ARG A 651 9.33 -16.28 -41.44
CA ARG A 651 8.27 -17.24 -41.90
C ARG A 651 6.93 -17.16 -41.09
N SER A 652 6.06 -18.21 -41.05
CA SER A 652 4.60 -18.13 -40.75
C SER A 652 3.97 -19.23 -39.84
N GLN A 653 2.82 -18.91 -39.22
CA GLN A 653 2.11 -19.60 -38.11
C GLN A 653 1.16 -20.80 -38.42
N PRO A 654 0.87 -21.68 -37.42
CA PRO A 654 -0.17 -22.75 -37.45
C PRO A 654 -1.46 -22.43 -36.64
N ARG A 655 -2.48 -23.34 -36.67
CA ARG A 655 -3.83 -23.16 -36.07
C ARG A 655 -4.23 -24.22 -35.05
N ILE A 656 -4.88 -23.81 -33.94
CA ILE A 656 -5.52 -24.69 -32.92
C ILE A 656 -7.04 -24.79 -33.13
N THR A 657 -7.61 -26.01 -33.03
CA THR A 657 -9.07 -26.26 -33.19
C THR A 657 -9.70 -27.27 -32.22
N THR A 658 -8.94 -27.93 -31.33
CA THR A 658 -9.47 -28.96 -30.41
C THR A 658 -8.89 -28.84 -29.00
N ARG A 659 -9.65 -29.30 -27.99
CA ARG A 659 -9.23 -29.34 -26.57
C ARG A 659 -7.88 -30.05 -26.36
N ALA A 660 -7.62 -31.12 -27.11
CA ALA A 660 -6.36 -31.86 -27.02
C ALA A 660 -5.16 -31.07 -27.59
N GLN A 661 -5.36 -30.33 -28.69
CA GLN A 661 -4.34 -29.42 -29.23
C GLN A 661 -4.11 -28.23 -28.29
N LEU A 662 -5.18 -27.63 -27.74
CA LEU A 662 -5.08 -26.51 -26.81
C LEU A 662 -4.31 -26.92 -25.54
N ARG A 663 -4.63 -28.07 -24.93
CA ARG A 663 -3.85 -28.62 -23.81
C ARG A 663 -2.38 -28.86 -24.20
N SER A 664 -2.13 -29.39 -25.40
CA SER A 664 -0.76 -29.58 -25.88
C SER A 664 -0.01 -28.27 -26.02
N ALA A 665 -0.67 -27.19 -26.49
CA ALA A 665 -0.07 -25.87 -26.59
C ALA A 665 0.15 -25.22 -25.21
N LEU A 666 -0.78 -25.40 -24.27
CA LEU A 666 -0.60 -24.93 -22.89
C LEU A 666 0.56 -25.67 -22.17
N TRP A 667 0.74 -26.98 -22.38
CA TRP A 667 1.93 -27.69 -21.90
C TRP A 667 3.22 -27.19 -22.57
N GLN A 668 3.16 -26.79 -23.85
CA GLN A 668 4.28 -26.18 -24.55
C GLN A 668 4.63 -24.80 -23.98
N ALA A 669 3.63 -23.97 -23.68
CA ALA A 669 3.79 -22.67 -23.04
C ALA A 669 4.42 -22.82 -21.63
N VAL A 670 3.85 -23.65 -20.76
CA VAL A 670 4.43 -23.95 -19.43
C VAL A 670 5.89 -24.44 -19.50
N ALA A 671 6.27 -25.15 -20.57
CA ALA A 671 7.66 -25.55 -20.81
C ALA A 671 8.55 -24.42 -21.35
N VAL A 672 7.99 -23.45 -22.08
CA VAL A 672 8.69 -22.22 -22.51
C VAL A 672 8.93 -21.31 -21.29
N GLU A 673 7.89 -20.92 -20.54
CA GLU A 673 8.02 -20.03 -19.37
C GLU A 673 9.06 -20.55 -18.35
N LEU A 674 9.02 -21.87 -18.07
CA LEU A 674 9.99 -22.49 -17.16
C LEU A 674 11.39 -22.56 -17.78
N ALA A 675 11.53 -22.79 -19.09
CA ALA A 675 12.85 -22.78 -19.74
C ALA A 675 13.43 -21.36 -19.84
N SER A 676 12.62 -20.33 -20.12
CA SER A 676 13.00 -18.92 -20.15
C SER A 676 13.44 -18.42 -18.77
N SER A 677 12.58 -18.52 -17.74
CA SER A 677 12.91 -18.15 -16.36
C SER A 677 14.20 -18.80 -15.86
N LEU A 678 14.43 -20.09 -16.12
CA LEU A 678 15.66 -20.80 -15.76
C LEU A 678 16.92 -20.26 -16.47
N GLN A 679 16.82 -19.92 -17.76
CA GLN A 679 17.93 -19.26 -18.50
C GLN A 679 18.22 -17.87 -17.97
N TYR A 680 17.18 -17.09 -17.67
CA TYR A 680 17.31 -15.70 -17.22
C TYR A 680 17.85 -15.65 -15.78
N LEU A 681 17.45 -16.60 -14.93
CA LEU A 681 18.09 -16.89 -13.64
C LEU A 681 19.56 -17.26 -13.81
N TYR A 682 19.91 -18.21 -14.70
CA TYR A 682 21.30 -18.62 -14.91
C TYR A 682 22.17 -17.44 -15.38
N ALA A 683 21.72 -16.71 -16.40
CA ALA A 683 22.41 -15.53 -16.89
C ALA A 683 22.56 -14.47 -15.78
N GLY A 684 21.50 -14.20 -15.02
CA GLY A 684 21.52 -13.32 -13.85
C GLY A 684 22.53 -13.74 -12.81
N TYR A 685 22.50 -15.00 -12.35
CA TYR A 685 23.44 -15.58 -11.39
C TYR A 685 24.89 -15.53 -11.86
N SER A 686 25.14 -15.65 -13.17
CA SER A 686 26.48 -15.70 -13.75
C SER A 686 27.21 -14.36 -13.76
N VAL A 687 26.47 -13.24 -13.79
CA VAL A 687 27.02 -11.94 -13.40
C VAL A 687 27.48 -12.06 -11.94
N PRO A 688 28.57 -11.42 -11.50
CA PRO A 688 28.80 -11.22 -10.09
C PRO A 688 27.58 -10.60 -9.39
N THR A 689 27.45 -10.86 -8.08
CA THR A 689 26.52 -10.12 -7.21
C THR A 689 26.79 -8.61 -7.30
N HIS A 690 25.96 -7.74 -6.72
CA HIS A 690 26.58 -6.58 -6.06
C HIS A 690 27.28 -7.22 -4.84
N GLY A 691 28.58 -7.51 -4.92
CA GLY A 691 29.38 -8.12 -3.84
C GLY A 691 30.86 -8.37 -4.20
N THR A 692 31.13 -8.98 -5.35
CA THR A 692 32.50 -9.40 -5.75
C THR A 692 33.31 -8.23 -6.33
N GLY A 693 33.03 -7.86 -7.58
CA GLY A 693 33.70 -6.81 -8.34
C GLY A 693 33.63 -5.33 -7.89
N PHE A 694 33.19 -4.97 -6.68
CA PHE A 694 33.72 -3.74 -6.05
C PHE A 694 35.17 -3.94 -5.67
N GLU A 695 35.57 -5.16 -5.30
CA GLU A 695 36.96 -5.56 -5.25
C GLU A 695 37.60 -5.62 -6.66
N TYR A 696 36.83 -5.81 -7.75
CA TYR A 696 37.31 -5.57 -9.13
C TYR A 696 37.53 -4.07 -9.40
N VAL A 697 36.72 -3.18 -8.84
CA VAL A 697 37.01 -1.73 -8.89
C VAL A 697 38.24 -1.38 -8.06
N ARG A 698 38.41 -1.96 -6.87
CA ARG A 698 39.58 -1.73 -5.99
C ARG A 698 40.88 -2.34 -6.53
N SER A 699 40.80 -3.45 -7.26
CA SER A 699 41.95 -4.08 -7.94
C SER A 699 42.19 -3.55 -9.36
N GLY A 700 41.41 -2.57 -9.82
CA GLY A 700 41.56 -1.94 -11.14
C GLY A 700 41.16 -2.83 -12.32
N VAL A 701 40.45 -3.93 -12.05
CA VAL A 701 39.93 -4.86 -13.06
C VAL A 701 38.77 -4.22 -13.84
N TRP A 702 37.77 -3.63 -13.16
CA TRP A 702 36.62 -2.93 -13.75
C TRP A 702 36.47 -1.50 -13.16
N THR A 703 35.66 -0.61 -13.73
CA THR A 703 35.53 0.81 -13.33
C THR A 703 34.27 1.15 -12.48
N PRO A 704 34.17 2.33 -11.85
CA PRO A 704 32.94 2.75 -11.14
C PRO A 704 31.72 3.02 -12.04
N ARG A 705 31.90 3.24 -13.35
CA ARG A 705 30.78 3.27 -14.33
C ARG A 705 30.31 1.84 -14.60
N GLN A 706 31.28 0.97 -14.81
CA GLN A 706 31.11 -0.45 -15.03
C GLN A 706 30.47 -1.20 -13.84
N LEU A 707 30.69 -0.70 -12.61
CA LEU A 707 29.98 -1.07 -11.38
C LEU A 707 28.47 -0.87 -11.53
N ARG A 708 28.06 0.37 -11.83
CA ARG A 708 26.65 0.76 -11.89
C ARG A 708 25.84 0.04 -12.96
N LEU A 709 26.46 -0.32 -14.08
CA LEU A 709 25.74 -0.95 -15.19
C LEU A 709 25.21 -2.36 -14.87
N ALA A 710 25.89 -3.17 -14.05
CA ALA A 710 25.39 -4.52 -13.73
C ALA A 710 24.35 -4.53 -12.63
N CYS A 711 24.53 -3.69 -11.62
CA CYS A 711 23.86 -3.90 -10.34
C CYS A 711 23.27 -2.62 -9.75
N GLY A 712 23.20 -1.56 -10.56
CA GLY A 712 22.77 -0.25 -10.10
C GLY A 712 23.79 0.37 -9.15
N ASP A 713 23.29 1.27 -8.31
CA ASP A 713 24.00 1.78 -7.14
C ASP A 713 24.10 0.77 -5.98
N GLY A 714 23.45 -0.40 -6.10
CA GLY A 714 23.33 -1.39 -5.04
C GLY A 714 22.04 -1.36 -4.24
N GLY A 715 21.07 -0.55 -4.66
CA GLY A 715 19.83 -0.31 -3.91
C GLY A 715 19.88 0.97 -3.07
N GLU A 716 20.72 1.94 -3.43
CA GLU A 716 20.61 3.31 -2.93
C GLU A 716 19.40 4.04 -3.55
N THR A 717 19.01 3.67 -4.78
CA THR A 717 17.81 4.17 -5.48
C THR A 717 17.09 3.05 -6.24
N LEU A 718 16.10 3.40 -7.07
CA LEU A 718 15.44 2.48 -8.01
C LEU A 718 16.28 2.20 -9.29
N ALA A 719 17.50 2.72 -9.41
CA ALA A 719 18.35 2.56 -10.59
C ALA A 719 18.84 1.11 -10.76
N LYS A 720 18.03 0.28 -11.44
CA LYS A 720 18.33 -1.13 -11.72
C LYS A 720 19.58 -1.29 -12.62
N GLY A 721 20.37 -2.32 -12.34
CA GLY A 721 21.40 -2.79 -13.27
C GLY A 721 20.96 -4.02 -14.07
N VAL A 722 21.85 -4.50 -14.95
CA VAL A 722 21.64 -5.70 -15.79
C VAL A 722 21.24 -6.97 -15.00
N ARG A 723 21.92 -7.28 -13.87
CA ARG A 723 21.62 -8.42 -12.98
C ARG A 723 20.21 -8.33 -12.41
N ASP A 724 19.85 -7.19 -11.85
CA ASP A 724 18.54 -6.98 -11.25
C ASP A 724 17.44 -6.97 -12.32
N SER A 725 17.72 -6.43 -13.50
CA SER A 725 16.80 -6.51 -14.66
C SER A 725 16.55 -7.97 -15.10
N LEU A 726 17.60 -8.81 -15.15
CA LEU A 726 17.48 -10.24 -15.43
C LEU A 726 16.66 -10.97 -14.36
N PHE A 727 16.83 -10.63 -13.08
CA PHE A 727 16.06 -11.23 -11.98
C PHE A 727 14.64 -10.68 -11.80
N ASP A 728 14.30 -9.54 -12.39
CA ASP A 728 12.92 -9.07 -12.53
C ASP A 728 12.21 -9.87 -13.63
N VAL A 729 12.75 -9.88 -14.86
CA VAL A 729 12.16 -10.63 -15.97
C VAL A 729 12.04 -12.13 -15.65
N ALA A 730 13.08 -12.76 -15.09
CA ALA A 730 13.02 -14.17 -14.69
C ALA A 730 11.96 -14.51 -13.63
N ARG A 731 11.46 -13.51 -12.90
CA ARG A 731 10.40 -13.65 -11.89
C ARG A 731 9.02 -13.48 -12.51
N GLU A 732 8.90 -12.61 -13.50
CA GLU A 732 7.69 -12.40 -14.30
C GLU A 732 7.43 -13.64 -15.17
N GLU A 733 8.44 -14.20 -15.85
CA GLU A 733 8.37 -15.52 -16.51
C GLU A 733 7.92 -16.65 -15.57
N MET A 734 8.40 -16.63 -14.33
CA MET A 734 8.00 -17.61 -13.32
C MET A 734 6.56 -17.36 -12.81
N MET A 735 6.03 -16.15 -12.94
CA MET A 735 4.61 -15.87 -12.76
C MET A 735 3.79 -16.35 -13.97
N HIS A 736 4.27 -16.17 -15.20
CA HIS A 736 3.62 -16.72 -16.40
C HIS A 736 3.48 -18.25 -16.31
N PHE A 737 4.53 -18.94 -15.86
CA PHE A 737 4.52 -20.38 -15.55
C PHE A 737 3.38 -20.78 -14.57
N LEU A 738 3.04 -19.95 -13.58
CA LEU A 738 1.91 -20.19 -12.68
C LEU A 738 0.56 -19.85 -13.34
N VAL A 739 0.48 -18.74 -14.08
CA VAL A 739 -0.73 -18.26 -14.76
C VAL A 739 -1.22 -19.26 -15.83
N VAL A 740 -0.32 -19.78 -16.67
CA VAL A 740 -0.67 -20.80 -17.68
C VAL A 740 -1.06 -22.12 -17.01
N ASN A 741 -0.49 -22.43 -15.84
CA ASN A 741 -0.93 -23.54 -15.00
C ASN A 741 -2.35 -23.32 -14.44
N ASN A 742 -2.74 -22.10 -14.06
CA ASN A 742 -4.11 -21.78 -13.64
C ASN A 742 -5.11 -22.09 -14.79
N ILE A 743 -4.77 -21.79 -16.05
CA ILE A 743 -5.59 -22.17 -17.22
C ILE A 743 -5.72 -23.71 -17.34
N LEU A 744 -4.62 -24.45 -17.19
CA LEU A 744 -4.64 -25.93 -17.22
C LEU A 744 -5.50 -26.53 -16.08
N MET A 745 -5.41 -25.97 -14.87
CA MET A 745 -6.19 -26.41 -13.71
C MET A 745 -7.68 -26.05 -13.81
N ALA A 746 -8.01 -24.87 -14.36
CA ALA A 746 -9.39 -24.48 -14.66
C ALA A 746 -10.01 -25.38 -15.74
N MET A 747 -9.20 -25.87 -16.69
CA MET A 747 -9.57 -26.94 -17.61
C MET A 747 -9.70 -28.32 -16.95
N GLY A 748 -9.25 -28.53 -15.71
CA GLY A 748 -9.34 -29.80 -14.99
C GLY A 748 -8.14 -30.75 -15.16
N GLU A 749 -7.00 -30.26 -15.65
CA GLU A 749 -5.72 -30.98 -15.56
C GLU A 749 -5.05 -30.73 -14.19
N SER A 750 -4.08 -31.54 -13.79
CA SER A 750 -3.24 -31.25 -12.62
C SER A 750 -2.17 -30.20 -12.95
N PHE A 751 -1.75 -29.42 -11.93
CA PHE A 751 -0.57 -28.54 -12.03
C PHE A 751 0.62 -29.26 -12.67
N HIS A 752 1.17 -28.68 -13.74
CA HIS A 752 2.16 -29.31 -14.60
C HIS A 752 3.55 -28.71 -14.37
N VAL A 753 4.49 -29.59 -13.97
CA VAL A 753 5.94 -29.32 -13.98
C VAL A 753 6.55 -30.07 -15.16
N PRO A 754 7.04 -29.39 -16.21
CA PRO A 754 7.67 -30.02 -17.37
C PRO A 754 9.12 -30.45 -17.08
N GLU A 755 9.57 -31.52 -17.74
CA GLU A 755 10.98 -31.94 -17.71
C GLU A 755 11.78 -31.13 -18.74
N ILE A 756 12.57 -30.16 -18.27
CA ILE A 756 13.38 -29.29 -19.12
C ILE A 756 14.75 -29.93 -19.43
N ASP A 757 15.16 -29.89 -20.69
CA ASP A 757 16.42 -30.48 -21.17
C ASP A 757 17.10 -29.54 -22.17
N PHE A 758 18.01 -28.73 -21.66
CA PHE A 758 18.83 -27.81 -22.45
C PHE A 758 19.93 -28.52 -23.27
N GLY A 759 20.14 -29.83 -23.08
CA GLY A 759 21.18 -30.61 -23.74
C GLY A 759 20.75 -31.26 -25.06
N THR A 760 19.45 -31.47 -25.27
CA THR A 760 18.89 -32.18 -26.43
C THR A 760 18.14 -31.23 -27.37
N PRO A 761 18.73 -30.81 -28.51
CA PRO A 761 18.09 -29.89 -29.44
C PRO A 761 16.75 -30.41 -29.97
N GLY A 762 15.72 -29.55 -29.99
CA GLY A 762 14.38 -29.89 -30.47
C GLY A 762 13.52 -30.69 -29.50
N ARG A 763 13.95 -30.89 -28.24
CA ARG A 763 13.06 -31.42 -27.18
C ARG A 763 12.10 -30.35 -26.65
N LEU A 764 12.52 -29.08 -26.65
CA LEU A 764 11.64 -27.93 -26.43
C LEU A 764 10.88 -27.58 -27.74
N PRO A 765 9.64 -27.08 -27.65
CA PRO A 765 8.68 -27.12 -28.75
C PRO A 765 8.81 -26.03 -29.82
N LEU A 766 9.82 -25.16 -29.71
CA LEU A 766 10.07 -24.02 -30.60
C LEU A 766 11.45 -24.17 -31.29
N PRO A 767 11.63 -23.62 -32.52
CA PRO A 767 12.89 -23.68 -33.26
C PRO A 767 13.97 -22.69 -32.76
N LEU A 768 14.09 -22.51 -31.44
CA LEU A 768 15.00 -21.57 -30.76
C LEU A 768 16.04 -22.31 -29.91
N ASP A 769 17.25 -21.74 -29.76
CA ASP A 769 18.36 -22.33 -28.99
C ASP A 769 18.22 -22.03 -27.48
N PHE A 770 17.30 -22.73 -26.80
CA PHE A 770 17.17 -22.68 -25.34
C PHE A 770 18.39 -23.34 -24.67
N ALA A 771 19.16 -22.60 -23.88
CA ALA A 771 20.38 -23.09 -23.22
C ALA A 771 20.74 -22.33 -21.94
N LEU A 772 21.17 -23.04 -20.91
CA LEU A 772 21.77 -22.45 -19.71
C LEU A 772 23.15 -21.89 -20.09
N GLU A 773 23.23 -20.60 -20.38
CA GLU A 773 24.46 -19.89 -20.73
C GLU A 773 24.72 -18.69 -19.82
N PRO A 774 25.99 -18.40 -19.48
CA PRO A 774 26.34 -17.18 -18.74
C PRO A 774 25.98 -15.92 -19.54
N LEU A 775 25.90 -14.78 -18.87
CA LEU A 775 25.59 -13.52 -19.54
C LEU A 775 26.72 -13.10 -20.49
N HIS A 776 26.44 -13.18 -21.78
CA HIS A 776 27.17 -12.52 -22.85
C HIS A 776 26.15 -11.99 -23.85
N LEU A 777 26.53 -11.07 -24.74
CA LEU A 777 25.55 -10.53 -25.69
C LEU A 777 24.88 -11.61 -26.56
N GLY A 778 25.58 -12.70 -26.86
CA GLY A 778 25.00 -13.86 -27.55
C GLY A 778 23.81 -14.51 -26.79
N SER A 779 23.80 -14.52 -25.45
CA SER A 779 22.62 -15.00 -24.70
C SER A 779 21.48 -13.97 -24.78
N LEU A 780 21.75 -12.67 -24.58
CA LEU A 780 20.75 -11.62 -24.78
C LEU A 780 20.16 -11.57 -26.20
N GLN A 781 20.94 -11.85 -27.25
CA GLN A 781 20.42 -11.93 -28.62
C GLN A 781 19.47 -13.11 -28.84
N ARG A 782 19.55 -14.16 -28.00
CA ARG A 782 18.52 -15.21 -27.95
C ARG A 782 17.32 -14.76 -27.13
N PHE A 783 17.53 -14.07 -26.01
CA PHE A 783 16.43 -13.57 -25.18
C PHE A 783 15.56 -12.59 -25.98
N ILE A 784 16.17 -11.65 -26.73
CA ILE A 784 15.49 -10.79 -27.73
C ILE A 784 14.78 -11.57 -28.85
N ALA A 785 15.18 -12.81 -29.13
CA ALA A 785 14.55 -13.67 -30.13
C ALA A 785 13.45 -14.58 -29.55
N ILE A 786 13.47 -14.84 -28.24
CA ILE A 786 12.39 -15.47 -27.48
C ILE A 786 11.26 -14.45 -27.32
N GLU A 787 11.55 -13.29 -26.71
CA GLU A 787 10.55 -12.24 -26.44
C GLU A 787 10.11 -11.41 -27.67
N ARG A 788 10.51 -11.79 -28.89
CA ARG A 788 10.32 -10.92 -30.06
C ARG A 788 8.82 -10.67 -30.33
N PRO A 789 8.35 -9.41 -30.29
CA PRO A 789 6.96 -9.12 -30.57
C PRO A 789 6.48 -9.60 -31.94
N GLU A 790 5.25 -10.10 -32.03
CA GLU A 790 4.67 -10.60 -33.30
C GLU A 790 4.75 -9.52 -34.40
N ARG A 791 4.45 -8.27 -34.05
CA ARG A 791 4.55 -7.09 -34.93
C ARG A 791 5.95 -6.85 -35.54
N LEU A 792 7.01 -7.39 -34.94
CA LEU A 792 8.39 -7.36 -35.46
C LEU A 792 8.77 -8.66 -36.19
N ALA A 793 8.07 -9.77 -35.93
CA ALA A 793 8.14 -11.02 -36.70
C ALA A 793 7.32 -10.92 -38.01
N GLY A 794 7.60 -9.89 -38.82
CA GLY A 794 6.75 -9.44 -39.91
C GLY A 794 6.27 -10.52 -40.89
N GLY A 795 4.99 -10.89 -40.77
CA GLY A 795 4.32 -11.87 -41.63
C GLY A 795 3.01 -11.35 -42.22
N THR A 796 2.82 -11.55 -43.52
CA THR A 796 1.48 -11.63 -44.13
C THR A 796 1.27 -13.04 -44.67
N GLY A 797 0.10 -13.62 -44.41
CA GLY A 797 -0.09 -15.08 -44.42
C GLY A 797 -0.25 -15.73 -45.81
N GLY A 798 -0.05 -17.05 -45.87
CA GLY A 798 -0.29 -17.83 -47.10
C GLY A 798 0.19 -19.29 -47.07
N GLY A 799 -0.46 -20.17 -46.30
CA GLY A 799 -0.27 -21.62 -46.40
C GLY A 799 -0.97 -22.42 -45.30
N ASP A 800 -1.88 -23.33 -45.66
CA ASP A 800 -2.51 -24.26 -44.71
C ASP A 800 -1.64 -25.53 -44.54
N GLY A 801 -1.24 -25.81 -43.30
CA GLY A 801 -0.54 -27.04 -42.92
C GLY A 801 -0.29 -27.12 -41.41
N PRO A 802 -0.16 -28.32 -40.83
CA PRO A 802 0.15 -28.49 -39.41
C PRO A 802 1.65 -28.32 -39.16
N THR A 803 2.12 -27.07 -39.12
CA THR A 803 3.50 -26.72 -38.73
C THR A 803 3.64 -26.55 -37.21
N PRO A 804 4.86 -26.65 -36.65
CA PRO A 804 5.15 -26.15 -35.30
C PRO A 804 5.03 -24.61 -35.24
N PHE A 805 4.93 -24.07 -34.03
CA PHE A 805 5.06 -22.63 -33.78
C PHE A 805 6.51 -22.17 -33.93
N GLY A 806 6.73 -20.97 -34.45
CA GLY A 806 8.04 -20.36 -34.71
C GLY A 806 8.61 -19.54 -33.54
N SER A 807 7.75 -18.94 -32.71
CA SER A 807 8.12 -18.16 -31.50
C SER A 807 7.07 -18.35 -30.39
N PRO A 808 7.32 -17.87 -29.15
CA PRO A 808 6.31 -17.81 -28.10
C PRO A 808 5.08 -16.98 -28.50
N SER A 809 5.26 -15.90 -29.25
CA SER A 809 4.19 -15.06 -29.81
C SER A 809 3.20 -15.86 -30.64
N GLU A 810 3.71 -16.67 -31.58
CA GLU A 810 2.87 -17.52 -32.43
C GLU A 810 2.09 -18.54 -31.58
N LEU A 811 2.72 -19.07 -30.54
CA LEU A 811 2.13 -20.02 -29.59
C LEU A 811 1.01 -19.37 -28.76
N TYR A 812 1.22 -18.17 -28.20
CA TYR A 812 0.21 -17.46 -27.42
C TYR A 812 -0.95 -16.95 -28.28
N ALA A 813 -0.69 -16.43 -29.48
CA ALA A 813 -1.74 -16.13 -30.46
C ALA A 813 -2.58 -17.38 -30.78
N GLY A 814 -1.93 -18.53 -31.03
CA GLY A 814 -2.59 -19.81 -31.26
C GLY A 814 -3.42 -20.30 -30.06
N ILE A 815 -2.92 -20.12 -28.83
CA ILE A 815 -3.63 -20.44 -27.58
C ILE A 815 -4.87 -19.54 -27.41
N ARG A 816 -4.74 -18.23 -27.63
CA ARG A 816 -5.85 -17.26 -27.56
C ARG A 816 -6.97 -17.56 -28.56
N GLU A 817 -6.61 -17.87 -29.80
CA GLU A 817 -7.56 -18.37 -30.79
C GLU A 817 -8.20 -19.71 -30.36
N GLY A 818 -7.41 -20.62 -29.79
CA GLY A 818 -7.85 -21.94 -29.35
C GLY A 818 -8.85 -21.88 -28.18
N LEU A 819 -8.58 -21.05 -27.18
CA LEU A 819 -9.48 -20.76 -26.05
C LEU A 819 -10.86 -20.29 -26.56
N THR A 820 -10.86 -19.39 -27.54
CA THR A 820 -12.09 -18.81 -28.11
C THR A 820 -12.89 -19.80 -28.98
N ARG A 821 -12.21 -20.78 -29.62
CA ARG A 821 -12.83 -21.70 -30.59
C ARG A 821 -13.35 -23.00 -29.99
N VAL A 822 -12.75 -23.48 -28.91
CA VAL A 822 -13.09 -24.79 -28.34
C VAL A 822 -14.18 -24.61 -27.28
N PRO A 823 -15.37 -25.23 -27.42
CA PRO A 823 -16.41 -25.18 -26.40
C PRO A 823 -16.06 -26.04 -25.20
N ASP A 824 -16.76 -25.82 -24.08
CA ASP A 824 -16.76 -26.68 -22.89
C ASP A 824 -15.34 -26.98 -22.33
N LEU A 825 -14.51 -25.93 -22.25
CA LEU A 825 -13.13 -26.00 -21.76
C LEU A 825 -13.05 -26.08 -20.23
N PHE A 826 -13.77 -25.24 -19.52
CA PHE A 826 -13.62 -25.05 -18.08
C PHE A 826 -14.45 -26.06 -17.30
N MET A 827 -13.83 -26.69 -16.30
CA MET A 827 -14.41 -27.74 -15.47
C MET A 827 -14.60 -27.32 -14.01
N VAL A 828 -14.28 -26.06 -13.69
CA VAL A 828 -14.48 -25.42 -12.38
C VAL A 828 -15.71 -24.50 -12.41
N ASP A 829 -16.30 -24.27 -11.24
CA ASP A 829 -17.34 -23.25 -11.08
C ASP A 829 -16.73 -21.84 -11.06
N ARG A 830 -17.47 -20.83 -11.54
CA ARG A 830 -17.08 -19.42 -11.38
C ARG A 830 -16.92 -19.05 -9.90
N GLY A 831 -15.88 -18.29 -9.57
CA GLY A 831 -15.44 -18.00 -8.20
C GLY A 831 -14.56 -19.09 -7.60
N ARG A 832 -14.05 -20.03 -8.41
CA ARG A 832 -13.08 -21.07 -7.99
C ARG A 832 -11.81 -21.05 -8.83
N GLY A 833 -11.39 -19.85 -9.24
CA GLY A 833 -10.14 -19.67 -9.96
C GLY A 833 -8.95 -19.87 -9.02
N GLY A 834 -8.21 -20.95 -9.21
CA GLY A 834 -7.11 -21.29 -8.32
C GLY A 834 -5.94 -20.30 -8.37
N GLY A 835 -5.20 -20.21 -7.26
CA GLY A 835 -3.88 -19.57 -7.25
C GLY A 835 -3.87 -18.04 -7.20
N GLU A 836 -4.76 -17.37 -6.46
CA GLU A 836 -4.74 -15.91 -6.19
C GLU A 836 -3.30 -15.41 -5.97
N HIS A 837 -2.81 -14.61 -6.94
CA HIS A 837 -1.53 -13.92 -6.89
C HIS A 837 -1.72 -12.45 -7.29
N HIS A 838 -1.07 -11.56 -6.56
CA HIS A 838 -1.24 -10.12 -6.76
C HIS A 838 0.08 -9.40 -7.07
N LEU A 839 1.22 -10.08 -6.99
CA LEU A 839 2.55 -9.49 -7.22
C LEU A 839 2.89 -9.52 -8.71
N PHE A 840 3.71 -8.55 -9.14
CA PHE A 840 4.29 -8.45 -10.49
C PHE A 840 3.23 -8.33 -11.59
N ILE A 841 2.17 -7.57 -11.32
CA ILE A 841 1.13 -7.20 -12.30
C ILE A 841 1.64 -6.12 -13.27
N GLY A 842 2.48 -5.20 -12.78
CA GLY A 842 3.01 -4.07 -13.55
C GLY A 842 2.10 -2.83 -13.44
N GLY A 843 2.68 -1.64 -13.69
CA GLY A 843 2.02 -0.34 -13.44
C GLY A 843 0.78 -0.11 -14.29
N ALA A 844 0.93 -0.24 -15.61
CA ALA A 844 -0.13 -0.06 -16.59
C ALA A 844 -1.35 -0.96 -16.32
N VAL A 845 -1.16 -2.27 -16.22
CA VAL A 845 -2.25 -3.23 -15.94
C VAL A 845 -2.92 -2.91 -14.60
N ASN A 846 -2.12 -2.57 -13.58
CA ASN A 846 -2.62 -2.19 -12.26
C ASN A 846 -3.45 -0.89 -12.27
N ALA A 847 -3.16 0.10 -13.12
CA ALA A 847 -3.88 1.36 -13.16
C ALA A 847 -5.36 1.15 -13.56
N VAL A 848 -5.60 0.30 -14.56
CA VAL A 848 -6.95 -0.01 -15.07
C VAL A 848 -7.60 -1.17 -14.31
N HIS A 849 -6.80 -2.13 -13.82
CA HIS A 849 -7.25 -3.38 -13.19
C HIS A 849 -6.64 -3.63 -11.79
N PRO A 850 -6.76 -2.71 -10.81
CA PRO A 850 -6.19 -2.87 -9.46
C PRO A 850 -6.78 -4.04 -8.66
N ASP A 851 -7.94 -4.58 -9.08
CA ASP A 851 -8.58 -5.75 -8.47
C ASP A 851 -8.15 -7.10 -9.07
N TYR A 852 -7.23 -7.13 -10.06
CA TYR A 852 -6.82 -8.37 -10.71
C TYR A 852 -5.94 -9.27 -9.80
N GLN A 853 -6.13 -10.60 -9.94
CA GLN A 853 -5.60 -11.59 -8.98
C GLN A 853 -4.99 -12.84 -9.65
N LEU A 854 -4.80 -12.82 -10.98
CA LEU A 854 -4.20 -13.92 -11.77
C LEU A 854 -4.93 -15.29 -11.66
N GLU A 855 -6.12 -15.30 -11.05
CA GLU A 855 -7.07 -16.40 -11.02
C GLU A 855 -7.67 -16.67 -12.41
N VAL A 856 -7.93 -17.95 -12.72
CA VAL A 856 -8.63 -18.38 -13.94
C VAL A 856 -9.72 -19.39 -13.58
N ASP A 857 -10.97 -19.09 -13.95
CA ASP A 857 -12.12 -20.00 -13.78
C ASP A 857 -12.99 -20.15 -15.05
N ASP A 858 -12.82 -19.26 -16.03
CA ASP A 858 -13.67 -19.19 -17.21
C ASP A 858 -12.94 -18.59 -18.42
N LEU A 859 -13.65 -18.48 -19.55
CA LEU A 859 -13.06 -17.99 -20.80
C LEU A 859 -12.56 -16.54 -20.71
N SER A 860 -13.24 -15.69 -19.95
CA SER A 860 -12.86 -14.27 -19.80
C SER A 860 -11.55 -14.13 -19.04
N SER A 861 -11.47 -14.76 -17.87
CA SER A 861 -10.27 -14.80 -17.05
C SER A 861 -9.09 -15.51 -17.74
N ALA A 862 -9.35 -16.58 -18.51
CA ALA A 862 -8.31 -17.27 -19.29
C ALA A 862 -7.79 -16.44 -20.48
N LEU A 863 -8.64 -15.68 -21.17
CA LEU A 863 -8.22 -14.81 -22.26
C LEU A 863 -7.40 -13.62 -21.73
N PHE A 864 -7.83 -12.99 -20.64
CA PHE A 864 -7.10 -11.91 -19.99
C PHE A 864 -5.77 -12.39 -19.38
N ALA A 865 -5.71 -13.62 -18.87
CA ALA A 865 -4.47 -14.25 -18.43
C ALA A 865 -3.43 -14.42 -19.56
N VAL A 866 -3.87 -14.74 -20.79
CA VAL A 866 -2.98 -14.79 -21.97
C VAL A 866 -2.56 -13.39 -22.43
N ASP A 867 -3.48 -12.42 -22.41
CA ASP A 867 -3.14 -11.02 -22.75
C ASP A 867 -2.12 -10.44 -21.77
N PHE A 868 -2.28 -10.72 -20.48
CA PHE A 868 -1.34 -10.33 -19.42
C PHE A 868 0.09 -10.84 -19.66
N VAL A 869 0.25 -12.13 -19.96
CA VAL A 869 1.55 -12.74 -20.28
C VAL A 869 2.17 -12.08 -21.51
N THR A 870 1.37 -11.91 -22.57
CA THR A 870 1.85 -11.33 -23.84
C THR A 870 2.18 -9.83 -23.70
N GLU A 871 1.49 -9.09 -22.83
CA GLU A 871 1.81 -7.68 -22.52
C GLU A 871 3.15 -7.56 -21.79
N GLN A 872 3.49 -8.44 -20.85
CA GLN A 872 4.77 -8.37 -20.16
C GLN A 872 5.95 -8.75 -21.07
N GLY A 873 5.81 -9.82 -21.86
CA GLY A 873 6.84 -10.24 -22.83
C GLY A 873 7.04 -9.23 -23.97
N GLU A 874 5.96 -8.92 -24.70
CA GLU A 874 6.00 -8.16 -25.96
C GLU A 874 5.58 -6.69 -25.83
N GLY A 875 4.61 -6.41 -24.96
CA GLY A 875 3.97 -5.10 -24.76
C GLY A 875 3.06 -4.64 -25.91
N GLY A 876 2.02 -3.86 -25.62
CA GLY A 876 1.09 -3.29 -26.61
C GLY A 876 0.05 -4.27 -27.16
N VAL A 877 -0.42 -5.19 -26.30
CA VAL A 877 -1.57 -6.10 -26.49
C VAL A 877 -2.79 -5.56 -25.76
N LEU A 878 -2.60 -4.97 -24.58
CA LEU A 878 -3.64 -4.27 -23.82
C LEU A 878 -3.67 -2.78 -24.21
N ASP A 879 -4.87 -2.22 -24.33
CA ASP A 879 -5.10 -0.82 -24.74
C ASP A 879 -4.92 0.13 -23.53
N ILE A 880 -3.67 0.25 -23.07
CA ILE A 880 -3.27 1.01 -21.87
C ILE A 880 -2.09 1.93 -22.24
N GLU A 881 -2.08 3.15 -21.73
CA GLU A 881 -0.96 4.08 -21.97
C GLU A 881 0.35 3.59 -21.30
N LYS A 882 1.47 3.66 -22.04
CA LYS A 882 2.78 3.18 -21.58
C LYS A 882 3.40 4.12 -20.54
N ASP A 883 2.99 3.99 -19.28
CA ASP A 883 3.61 4.71 -18.14
C ASP A 883 4.98 4.12 -17.75
N GLY A 884 5.96 4.30 -18.63
CA GLY A 884 7.39 4.05 -18.36
C GLY A 884 7.85 2.59 -18.18
N SER A 885 6.95 1.60 -18.20
CA SER A 885 7.33 0.19 -18.08
C SER A 885 7.74 -0.43 -19.42
N ASP A 886 9.04 -0.72 -19.57
CA ASP A 886 9.59 -1.53 -20.68
C ASP A 886 9.16 -3.00 -20.57
N SER A 887 8.75 -3.61 -21.69
CA SER A 887 8.48 -5.06 -21.77
C SER A 887 9.77 -5.89 -21.63
N HIS A 888 9.67 -7.21 -21.59
CA HIS A 888 10.84 -8.10 -21.55
C HIS A 888 11.71 -7.92 -22.79
N HIS A 889 11.09 -7.84 -23.98
CA HIS A 889 11.79 -7.49 -25.22
C HIS A 889 12.52 -6.15 -25.12
N ASP A 890 11.81 -5.08 -24.75
CA ASP A 890 12.36 -3.72 -24.72
C ASP A 890 13.48 -3.64 -23.66
N THR A 891 13.32 -4.36 -22.55
CA THR A 891 14.38 -4.60 -21.54
C THR A 891 15.58 -5.34 -22.12
N PHE A 892 15.42 -6.47 -22.81
CA PHE A 892 16.57 -7.20 -23.34
C PHE A 892 17.28 -6.43 -24.47
N VAL A 893 16.57 -5.63 -25.26
CA VAL A 893 17.17 -4.68 -26.22
C VAL A 893 17.98 -3.61 -25.48
N ARG A 894 17.40 -2.93 -24.48
CA ARG A 894 18.09 -1.95 -23.63
C ARG A 894 19.35 -2.54 -22.98
N LEU A 895 19.26 -3.75 -22.43
CA LEU A 895 20.40 -4.47 -21.87
C LEU A 895 21.43 -4.80 -22.96
N ALA A 896 21.02 -5.26 -24.15
CA ALA A 896 21.90 -5.53 -25.26
C ALA A 896 22.65 -4.29 -25.77
N GLU A 897 22.02 -3.10 -25.77
CA GLU A 897 22.64 -1.82 -26.14
C GLU A 897 23.64 -1.31 -25.10
N LEU A 898 23.32 -1.45 -23.80
CA LEU A 898 24.32 -1.30 -22.73
C LEU A 898 25.47 -2.31 -22.92
N LEU A 899 25.15 -3.52 -23.38
CA LEU A 899 26.12 -4.51 -23.86
C LEU A 899 26.73 -4.22 -25.24
N MET A 900 26.45 -3.13 -25.95
CA MET A 900 27.16 -2.80 -27.21
C MET A 900 28.26 -1.75 -27.02
N THR A 901 28.17 -0.93 -25.98
CA THR A 901 28.85 0.37 -25.90
C THR A 901 30.14 0.41 -25.06
N GLU A 902 30.25 -0.43 -24.03
CA GLU A 902 31.37 -0.38 -23.08
C GLU A 902 32.61 -1.17 -23.52
N ARG A 903 33.76 -0.97 -22.84
CA ARG A 903 35.06 -1.61 -23.14
C ARG A 903 35.91 -1.86 -21.89
N ALA A 904 36.83 -2.82 -21.94
CA ALA A 904 37.90 -3.01 -20.94
C ALA A 904 39.28 -2.77 -21.56
N ASP A 905 40.27 -2.47 -20.72
CA ASP A 905 41.66 -2.35 -21.14
C ASP A 905 42.25 -3.72 -21.46
N GLY A 906 42.64 -3.93 -22.72
CA GLY A 906 43.27 -5.16 -23.18
C GLY A 906 44.80 -5.12 -23.14
N PRO A 907 45.47 -6.28 -23.24
CA PRO A 907 46.92 -6.34 -23.45
C PRO A 907 47.34 -5.47 -24.63
N HIS A 908 48.43 -4.72 -24.47
CA HIS A 908 48.96 -3.75 -25.44
C HIS A 908 48.07 -2.52 -25.74
N GLY A 909 46.95 -2.33 -25.01
CA GLY A 909 46.10 -1.13 -25.12
C GLY A 909 45.02 -1.18 -26.20
N GLU A 910 44.76 -2.34 -26.79
CA GLU A 910 43.58 -2.53 -27.64
C GLU A 910 42.35 -2.83 -26.76
N GLY A 911 41.36 -1.94 -26.78
CA GLY A 911 40.18 -2.03 -25.90
C GLY A 911 39.26 -3.21 -26.24
N THR A 912 39.33 -4.27 -25.44
CA THR A 912 38.55 -5.50 -25.65
C THR A 912 37.08 -5.32 -25.27
N PRO A 913 36.21 -6.25 -25.72
CA PRO A 913 35.10 -6.70 -24.90
C PRO A 913 35.57 -6.99 -23.47
N TRP A 914 35.11 -6.15 -22.55
CA TRP A 914 34.85 -6.49 -21.16
C TRP A 914 33.88 -7.71 -21.11
N GLN A 915 33.69 -8.41 -19.99
CA GLN A 915 32.60 -9.40 -19.87
C GLN A 915 32.01 -9.38 -18.45
N PRO A 916 30.66 -9.47 -18.29
CA PRO A 916 30.03 -9.44 -16.98
C PRO A 916 30.19 -10.76 -16.25
N ALA A 917 29.96 -11.87 -16.94
CA ALA A 917 29.79 -13.14 -16.29
C ALA A 917 31.12 -13.82 -15.92
N TYR A 918 31.07 -14.65 -14.89
CA TYR A 918 32.03 -15.73 -14.72
C TYR A 918 32.06 -16.59 -16.00
N PRO A 919 33.20 -17.22 -16.36
CA PRO A 919 33.36 -17.99 -17.58
C PRO A 919 32.67 -19.38 -17.50
N SER A 920 31.48 -19.44 -16.91
CA SER A 920 30.75 -20.66 -16.56
C SER A 920 30.44 -21.55 -17.77
N LEU A 921 30.33 -22.85 -17.52
CA LEU A 921 29.99 -23.85 -18.54
C LEU A 921 28.55 -23.67 -19.05
N ARG A 922 28.37 -23.62 -20.39
CA ARG A 922 27.07 -23.84 -21.02
C ARG A 922 26.53 -25.21 -20.62
N ASN A 923 25.24 -25.28 -20.25
CA ASN A 923 24.53 -26.51 -19.92
C ASN A 923 25.31 -27.43 -18.96
N PRO A 924 25.64 -26.98 -17.73
CA PRO A 924 26.39 -27.80 -16.79
C PRO A 924 25.57 -29.02 -16.36
N THR A 925 26.23 -30.15 -16.08
CA THR A 925 25.55 -31.39 -15.66
C THR A 925 26.33 -32.17 -14.60
N LEU A 926 25.61 -32.94 -13.78
CA LEU A 926 26.18 -33.98 -12.93
C LEU A 926 26.52 -35.26 -13.69
N ASP A 927 25.92 -35.53 -14.85
CA ASP A 927 26.11 -36.76 -15.64
C ASP A 927 27.30 -36.65 -16.62
N PRO A 928 28.38 -37.44 -16.46
CA PRO A 928 29.48 -37.48 -17.42
C PRO A 928 29.12 -38.16 -18.76
N GLY A 929 27.94 -38.79 -18.88
CA GLY A 929 27.48 -39.46 -20.10
C GLY A 929 26.58 -38.63 -21.01
N HIS A 930 26.05 -37.50 -20.56
CA HIS A 930 25.00 -36.78 -21.29
C HIS A 930 25.53 -36.08 -22.55
N PRO A 931 24.99 -36.37 -23.76
CA PRO A 931 25.37 -35.63 -24.97
C PRO A 931 24.90 -34.16 -24.87
N GLY A 932 25.72 -33.22 -25.34
CA GLY A 932 25.33 -31.79 -25.41
C GLY A 932 25.32 -31.02 -24.08
N ARG A 933 25.67 -31.66 -22.95
CA ARG A 933 25.87 -30.99 -21.64
C ARG A 933 27.34 -31.05 -21.22
N ALA A 934 27.79 -30.08 -20.43
CA ALA A 934 29.17 -29.98 -19.97
C ALA A 934 29.31 -30.53 -18.55
N ALA A 935 29.85 -31.73 -18.42
CA ALA A 935 29.98 -32.40 -17.12
C ALA A 935 30.98 -31.67 -16.21
N VAL A 936 30.49 -31.18 -15.05
CA VAL A 936 31.35 -30.62 -13.99
C VAL A 936 32.07 -31.78 -13.32
N SER A 937 33.41 -31.78 -13.34
CA SER A 937 34.24 -32.87 -12.82
C SER A 937 34.89 -32.57 -11.47
N ASP A 938 34.97 -31.29 -11.07
CA ASP A 938 35.49 -30.89 -9.76
C ASP A 938 34.66 -31.49 -8.60
N PRO A 939 35.29 -32.12 -7.58
CA PRO A 939 34.56 -32.77 -6.49
C PRO A 939 33.68 -31.84 -5.65
N HIS A 940 34.13 -30.60 -5.41
CA HIS A 940 33.45 -29.64 -4.54
C HIS A 940 32.29 -28.95 -5.27
N ALA A 941 32.51 -28.49 -6.50
CA ALA A 941 31.45 -27.95 -7.35
C ALA A 941 30.34 -29.00 -7.62
N ARG A 942 30.69 -30.28 -7.77
CA ARG A 942 29.70 -31.38 -7.86
C ARG A 942 28.91 -31.58 -6.56
N GLN A 943 29.48 -31.30 -5.39
CA GLN A 943 28.80 -31.39 -4.10
C GLN A 943 27.76 -30.26 -3.96
N VAL A 944 28.17 -29.02 -4.21
CA VAL A 944 27.30 -27.84 -4.15
C VAL A 944 26.23 -27.87 -5.24
N MET A 945 26.53 -28.34 -6.45
CA MET A 945 25.53 -28.49 -7.53
C MET A 945 24.46 -29.54 -7.21
N ARG A 946 24.80 -30.65 -6.52
CA ARG A 946 23.80 -31.61 -6.00
C ARG A 946 22.89 -30.98 -4.95
N LEU A 947 23.47 -30.19 -4.04
CA LEU A 947 22.72 -29.49 -3.01
C LEU A 947 21.74 -28.49 -3.64
N PHE A 948 22.20 -27.69 -4.61
CA PHE A 948 21.36 -26.78 -5.39
C PHE A 948 20.20 -27.51 -6.10
N ASN A 949 20.49 -28.56 -6.87
CA ASN A 949 19.49 -29.32 -7.61
C ASN A 949 18.40 -29.91 -6.69
N ARG A 950 18.78 -30.36 -5.48
CA ARG A 950 17.84 -30.87 -4.48
C ARG A 950 17.03 -29.77 -3.79
N CYS A 951 17.56 -28.54 -3.69
CA CYS A 951 16.76 -27.37 -3.30
C CYS A 951 15.73 -27.03 -4.39
N TYR A 952 16.13 -27.04 -5.67
CA TYR A 952 15.22 -26.82 -6.80
C TYR A 952 14.09 -27.86 -6.85
N PHE A 953 14.39 -29.14 -6.64
CA PHE A 953 13.36 -30.18 -6.44
C PHE A 953 12.41 -29.83 -5.29
N MET A 954 12.93 -29.43 -4.12
CA MET A 954 12.09 -29.10 -2.97
C MET A 954 11.19 -27.88 -3.20
N MET A 955 11.69 -26.85 -3.90
CA MET A 955 10.90 -25.69 -4.31
C MET A 955 9.69 -26.13 -5.15
N LEU A 956 9.92 -26.86 -6.25
CA LEU A 956 8.85 -27.36 -7.12
C LEU A 956 7.90 -28.32 -6.39
N GLN A 957 8.42 -29.20 -5.54
CA GLN A 957 7.62 -30.15 -4.76
C GLN A 957 6.72 -29.47 -3.74
N LEU A 958 7.12 -28.33 -3.16
CA LEU A 958 6.27 -27.51 -2.29
C LEU A 958 5.15 -26.81 -3.07
N ILE A 959 5.45 -26.31 -4.29
CA ILE A 959 4.46 -25.69 -5.20
C ILE A 959 3.43 -26.74 -5.65
N VAL A 960 3.87 -27.89 -6.16
CA VAL A 960 3.01 -29.01 -6.56
C VAL A 960 2.15 -29.52 -5.40
N GLN A 961 2.71 -29.58 -4.18
CA GLN A 961 1.94 -29.97 -3.01
C GLN A 961 0.88 -28.92 -2.66
N HIS A 962 1.16 -27.63 -2.83
CA HIS A 962 0.19 -26.59 -2.55
C HIS A 962 -1.04 -26.69 -3.46
N PHE A 963 -0.84 -26.71 -4.78
CA PHE A 963 -1.94 -26.80 -5.75
C PHE A 963 -2.68 -28.14 -5.67
N GLY A 964 -2.04 -29.21 -5.20
CA GLY A 964 -2.72 -30.48 -4.91
C GLY A 964 -3.52 -30.50 -3.59
N GLU A 965 -3.09 -29.76 -2.56
CA GLU A 965 -3.79 -29.65 -1.27
C GLU A 965 -4.92 -28.61 -1.28
N SER A 966 -4.74 -27.50 -1.99
CA SER A 966 -5.64 -26.34 -1.94
C SER A 966 -5.45 -25.44 -3.19
N PRO A 967 -5.96 -25.86 -4.37
CA PRO A 967 -5.83 -25.08 -5.60
C PRO A 967 -6.57 -23.74 -5.51
N ASP A 968 -7.80 -23.75 -4.99
CA ASP A 968 -8.67 -22.58 -4.73
C ASP A 968 -8.12 -21.60 -3.65
N ALA A 969 -6.86 -21.70 -3.24
CA ALA A 969 -6.31 -20.93 -2.12
C ALA A 969 -5.16 -20.00 -2.52
N SER A 970 -5.09 -18.90 -1.77
CA SER A 970 -4.12 -17.82 -1.96
C SER A 970 -2.67 -18.27 -1.82
N LEU A 971 -1.88 -17.96 -2.86
CA LEU A 971 -0.45 -18.23 -2.87
C LEU A 971 0.26 -17.44 -1.75
N ARG A 972 -0.13 -16.19 -1.51
CA ARG A 972 0.44 -15.35 -0.42
C ARG A 972 0.11 -15.89 0.98
N ARG A 973 -1.07 -16.49 1.17
CA ARG A 973 -1.49 -17.07 2.47
C ARG A 973 -1.02 -18.53 2.62
N SER A 974 -0.42 -19.12 1.58
CA SER A 974 0.03 -20.50 1.57
C SER A 974 1.37 -20.69 2.27
N LYS A 975 1.33 -21.43 3.38
CA LYS A 975 2.51 -21.88 4.14
C LYS A 975 3.51 -22.70 3.30
N LEU A 976 3.05 -23.34 2.22
CA LEU A 976 3.89 -24.11 1.30
C LEU A 976 4.55 -23.21 0.25
N MET A 977 3.84 -22.20 -0.28
CA MET A 977 4.43 -21.24 -1.24
C MET A 977 5.47 -20.35 -0.57
N ASN A 978 5.21 -19.87 0.65
CA ASN A 978 6.18 -19.07 1.38
C ASN A 978 7.45 -19.90 1.68
N ALA A 979 7.31 -21.21 1.93
CA ALA A 979 8.44 -22.13 2.04
C ALA A 979 9.17 -22.35 0.70
N ALA A 980 8.47 -22.41 -0.43
CA ALA A 980 9.09 -22.51 -1.75
C ALA A 980 9.88 -21.23 -2.10
N ILE A 981 9.35 -20.06 -1.73
CA ILE A 981 10.04 -18.76 -1.87
C ILE A 981 11.31 -18.74 -1.00
N ASP A 982 11.24 -19.12 0.28
CA ASP A 982 12.41 -19.20 1.16
C ASP A 982 13.48 -20.19 0.63
N VAL A 983 13.09 -21.32 0.01
CA VAL A 983 14.03 -22.24 -0.65
C VAL A 983 14.70 -21.57 -1.85
N MET A 984 13.97 -20.77 -2.63
CA MET A 984 14.49 -20.09 -3.81
C MET A 984 15.44 -18.93 -3.44
N THR A 985 15.03 -18.08 -2.50
CA THR A 985 15.77 -16.85 -2.11
C THR A 985 16.86 -17.12 -1.09
N GLY A 986 16.59 -17.97 -0.09
CA GLY A 986 17.47 -18.26 1.05
C GLY A 986 18.28 -19.56 0.95
N MET A 987 18.08 -20.37 -0.09
CA MET A 987 18.91 -21.58 -0.33
C MET A 987 19.48 -21.63 -1.75
N MET A 988 18.62 -21.67 -2.79
CA MET A 988 19.06 -21.80 -4.18
C MET A 988 19.93 -20.62 -4.63
N ARG A 989 19.49 -19.38 -4.38
CA ARG A 989 20.26 -18.19 -4.78
C ARG A 989 21.66 -18.13 -4.16
N PRO A 990 21.86 -18.25 -2.84
CA PRO A 990 23.19 -18.32 -2.25
C PRO A 990 24.06 -19.45 -2.84
N LEU A 991 23.49 -20.64 -3.05
CA LEU A 991 24.21 -21.78 -3.63
C LEU A 991 24.60 -21.55 -5.10
N ALA A 992 23.76 -20.88 -5.90
CA ALA A 992 24.11 -20.49 -7.27
C ALA A 992 25.19 -19.40 -7.30
N GLU A 993 25.06 -18.37 -6.45
CA GLU A 993 26.06 -17.29 -6.32
C GLU A 993 27.42 -17.84 -5.86
N GLN A 994 27.44 -18.88 -5.02
CA GLN A 994 28.66 -19.60 -4.61
C GLN A 994 29.22 -20.53 -5.70
N LEU A 995 28.36 -21.19 -6.48
CA LEU A 995 28.74 -22.18 -7.49
C LEU A 995 29.30 -21.58 -8.79
N MET A 996 28.76 -20.43 -9.23
CA MET A 996 29.19 -19.75 -10.46
C MET A 996 30.70 -19.39 -10.55
N PRO A 997 31.40 -19.01 -9.46
CA PRO A 997 32.85 -18.82 -9.48
C PRO A 997 33.71 -20.08 -9.23
N MET A 998 33.13 -21.25 -8.90
CA MET A 998 33.91 -22.46 -8.63
C MET A 998 34.55 -23.02 -9.90
N GLU A 999 35.74 -23.62 -9.80
CA GLU A 999 36.32 -24.42 -10.89
C GLU A 999 35.37 -25.54 -11.32
N SER A 1000 35.14 -25.71 -12.61
CA SER A 1000 34.34 -26.83 -13.12
C SER A 1000 35.13 -28.13 -13.30
N GLY A 1001 36.46 -28.05 -13.18
CA GLY A 1001 37.41 -29.08 -13.63
C GLY A 1001 37.75 -29.00 -15.13
N TRP A 1002 37.08 -28.12 -15.90
CA TRP A 1002 37.53 -27.72 -17.25
C TRP A 1002 38.41 -26.48 -17.17
N ARG A 1003 39.59 -26.52 -17.77
CA ARG A 1003 40.62 -25.46 -17.66
C ARG A 1003 40.06 -24.08 -18.05
N GLY A 1004 40.00 -23.17 -17.07
CA GLY A 1004 39.55 -21.78 -17.29
C GLY A 1004 38.04 -21.65 -17.51
N ARG A 1005 37.25 -22.60 -16.98
CA ARG A 1005 35.79 -22.60 -17.02
C ARG A 1005 35.25 -22.88 -15.63
N THR A 1006 34.35 -22.03 -15.16
CA THR A 1006 33.71 -22.20 -13.86
C THR A 1006 32.43 -23.06 -13.96
N ALA A 1007 31.94 -23.52 -12.82
CA ALA A 1007 30.69 -24.27 -12.73
C ALA A 1007 29.46 -23.33 -12.83
N GLY A 1008 28.28 -23.92 -12.68
CA GLY A 1008 27.01 -23.21 -12.61
C GLY A 1008 25.85 -24.16 -12.28
N PRO A 1009 24.69 -23.66 -11.86
CA PRO A 1009 23.52 -24.47 -11.50
C PRO A 1009 22.98 -25.21 -12.73
N SER A 1010 22.73 -26.52 -12.57
CA SER A 1010 22.25 -27.38 -13.67
C SER A 1010 20.73 -27.55 -13.71
N PHE A 1011 20.04 -27.29 -12.59
CA PHE A 1011 18.58 -27.47 -12.43
C PHE A 1011 18.08 -28.90 -12.72
N GLU A 1012 18.95 -29.91 -12.66
CA GLU A 1012 18.60 -31.30 -12.95
C GLU A 1012 17.79 -31.91 -11.81
N LEU A 1013 16.67 -32.58 -12.14
CA LEU A 1013 15.81 -33.25 -11.18
C LEU A 1013 16.12 -34.75 -11.13
N GLU A 1014 16.38 -35.30 -9.94
CA GLU A 1014 16.61 -36.74 -9.75
C GLU A 1014 15.32 -37.57 -9.95
N GLU A 1015 14.17 -36.96 -9.72
CA GLU A 1015 12.82 -37.52 -9.91
C GLU A 1015 11.83 -36.37 -10.19
N PRO A 1016 10.72 -36.59 -10.91
CA PRO A 1016 9.73 -35.54 -11.14
C PRO A 1016 8.95 -35.21 -9.85
N PRO A 1017 8.79 -33.93 -9.47
CA PRO A 1017 7.91 -33.52 -8.38
C PRO A 1017 6.46 -33.98 -8.60
N ALA A 1018 5.83 -34.53 -7.56
CA ALA A 1018 4.50 -35.14 -7.67
C ALA A 1018 3.65 -34.89 -6.42
N TYR A 1019 2.33 -34.73 -6.59
CA TYR A 1019 1.43 -34.47 -5.46
C TYR A 1019 1.30 -35.70 -4.54
N ILE A 1020 1.55 -35.51 -3.25
CA ILE A 1020 1.39 -36.52 -2.21
C ILE A 1020 0.02 -36.34 -1.57
N ALA A 1021 -0.96 -37.16 -1.98
CA ALA A 1021 -2.38 -37.10 -1.55
C ALA A 1021 -2.67 -37.32 -0.04
N ARG A 1022 -1.64 -37.31 0.81
CA ARG A 1022 -1.70 -37.41 2.27
C ARG A 1022 -0.81 -36.32 2.86
N PRO A 1023 -1.38 -35.15 3.26
CA PRO A 1023 -0.60 -34.02 3.77
C PRO A 1023 0.30 -34.39 4.96
N ASP A 1024 -0.18 -35.23 5.88
CA ASP A 1024 0.57 -35.74 7.02
C ASP A 1024 1.81 -36.57 6.62
N VAL A 1025 1.73 -37.28 5.49
CA VAL A 1025 2.88 -38.01 4.91
C VAL A 1025 3.79 -37.06 4.15
N ALA A 1026 3.22 -36.10 3.41
CA ALA A 1026 3.96 -35.08 2.68
C ALA A 1026 4.86 -34.24 3.61
N ARG A 1027 4.30 -33.69 4.69
CA ARG A 1027 5.05 -32.92 5.70
C ARG A 1027 6.18 -33.74 6.33
N ARG A 1028 5.92 -35.00 6.70
CA ARG A 1028 6.96 -35.92 7.22
C ARG A 1028 8.05 -36.23 6.18
N GLY A 1029 7.68 -36.32 4.90
CA GLY A 1029 8.62 -36.45 3.78
C GLY A 1029 9.50 -35.21 3.61
N PHE A 1030 8.90 -34.01 3.64
CA PHE A 1030 9.63 -32.74 3.55
C PHE A 1030 10.59 -32.59 4.75
N ALA A 1031 10.13 -32.89 5.97
CA ALA A 1031 10.95 -32.90 7.18
C ALA A 1031 12.15 -33.87 7.12
N MET A 1032 12.07 -34.94 6.32
CA MET A 1032 13.20 -35.83 6.06
C MET A 1032 14.14 -35.24 5.02
N ARG A 1033 13.62 -34.76 3.87
CA ARG A 1033 14.43 -34.16 2.80
C ARG A 1033 15.18 -32.91 3.29
N PHE A 1034 14.55 -32.03 4.07
CA PHE A 1034 15.21 -30.86 4.65
C PHE A 1034 16.29 -31.20 5.69
N ARG A 1035 16.13 -32.27 6.49
CA ARG A 1035 17.22 -32.78 7.36
C ARG A 1035 18.42 -33.26 6.54
N HIS A 1036 18.18 -33.94 5.42
CA HIS A 1036 19.26 -34.38 4.53
C HIS A 1036 19.95 -33.20 3.83
N LEU A 1037 19.18 -32.19 3.39
CA LEU A 1037 19.74 -30.93 2.86
C LEU A 1037 20.61 -30.20 3.89
N ALA A 1038 20.12 -30.02 5.12
CA ALA A 1038 20.86 -29.37 6.20
C ALA A 1038 22.18 -30.10 6.55
N ALA A 1039 22.17 -31.44 6.54
CA ALA A 1039 23.37 -32.25 6.72
C ALA A 1039 24.36 -32.06 5.56
N MET A 1040 23.90 -32.22 4.31
CA MET A 1040 24.73 -32.00 3.12
C MET A 1040 25.33 -30.60 3.06
N ALA A 1041 24.57 -29.56 3.43
CA ALA A 1041 25.02 -28.18 3.45
C ALA A 1041 26.11 -27.91 4.50
N ARG A 1042 26.04 -28.54 5.68
CA ARG A 1042 27.12 -28.48 6.70
C ARG A 1042 28.39 -29.22 6.29
N GLU A 1043 28.30 -30.15 5.36
CA GLU A 1043 29.43 -30.87 4.76
C GLU A 1043 30.05 -30.13 3.55
N CYS A 1044 29.47 -29.01 3.10
CA CYS A 1044 29.98 -28.22 1.98
C CYS A 1044 30.77 -27.00 2.47
N GLU A 1045 32.06 -26.94 2.16
CA GLU A 1045 32.88 -25.75 2.41
C GLU A 1045 32.30 -24.50 1.70
N GLY A 1046 32.48 -23.32 2.29
CA GLY A 1046 32.05 -22.04 1.72
C GLY A 1046 30.54 -21.78 1.63
N VAL A 1047 29.66 -22.76 1.97
CA VAL A 1047 28.21 -22.51 2.06
C VAL A 1047 27.93 -21.56 3.22
N PRO A 1048 27.20 -20.44 3.02
CA PRO A 1048 26.88 -19.52 4.09
C PRO A 1048 26.05 -20.17 5.21
N GLU A 1049 26.39 -19.92 6.47
CA GLU A 1049 25.83 -20.61 7.64
C GLU A 1049 24.29 -20.55 7.74
N HIS A 1050 23.67 -19.47 7.26
CA HIS A 1050 22.21 -19.32 7.24
C HIS A 1050 21.49 -20.38 6.37
N VAL A 1051 22.16 -20.95 5.37
CA VAL A 1051 21.57 -21.95 4.45
C VAL A 1051 21.27 -23.28 5.19
N PRO A 1052 22.24 -23.97 5.83
CA PRO A 1052 21.95 -25.16 6.64
C PRO A 1052 21.08 -24.87 7.87
N GLU A 1053 21.07 -23.65 8.40
CA GLU A 1053 20.17 -23.24 9.48
C GLU A 1053 18.71 -23.17 9.00
N LEU A 1054 18.44 -22.47 7.91
CA LEU A 1054 17.10 -22.37 7.31
C LEU A 1054 16.56 -23.74 6.88
N MET A 1055 17.43 -24.61 6.34
CA MET A 1055 17.10 -26.00 6.05
C MET A 1055 16.72 -26.79 7.31
N ALA A 1056 17.47 -26.64 8.41
CA ALA A 1056 17.16 -27.32 9.68
C ALA A 1056 15.84 -26.82 10.28
N TRP A 1057 15.61 -25.50 10.27
CA TRP A 1057 14.36 -24.89 10.74
C TRP A 1057 13.13 -25.41 9.99
N TYR A 1058 13.20 -25.47 8.66
CA TYR A 1058 12.13 -26.05 7.85
C TYR A 1058 11.93 -27.54 8.11
N ALA A 1059 12.99 -28.28 8.43
CA ALA A 1059 12.88 -29.69 8.78
C ALA A 1059 12.14 -29.91 10.11
N GLU A 1060 12.44 -29.11 11.13
CA GLU A 1060 11.77 -29.17 12.43
C GLU A 1060 10.31 -28.71 12.34
N ARG A 1061 10.06 -27.60 11.64
CA ARG A 1061 8.70 -27.10 11.37
C ARG A 1061 7.83 -28.15 10.70
N PHE A 1062 8.30 -28.77 9.61
CA PHE A 1062 7.51 -29.79 8.91
C PHE A 1062 7.40 -31.11 9.69
N ALA A 1063 8.32 -31.40 10.62
CA ALA A 1063 8.15 -32.51 11.57
C ALA A 1063 7.02 -32.23 12.58
N GLN A 1064 6.87 -30.98 13.04
CA GLN A 1064 5.75 -30.56 13.90
C GLN A 1064 4.42 -30.52 13.13
N GLU A 1065 4.40 -30.01 11.89
CA GLU A 1065 3.19 -30.00 11.04
C GLU A 1065 2.73 -31.43 10.69
N GLY A 1066 3.66 -32.38 10.47
CA GLY A 1066 3.37 -33.78 10.16
C GLY A 1066 3.23 -34.73 11.37
N GLY A 1067 3.26 -34.18 12.59
CA GLY A 1067 3.06 -34.92 13.85
C GLY A 1067 1.72 -34.64 14.53
N ARG A 1068 0.86 -33.84 13.90
CA ARG A 1068 -0.52 -33.54 14.30
C ARG A 1068 -1.52 -34.31 13.43
#